data_AF-A0AAV4Z7X4-F1
#
_entry.id   AF-A0AAV4Z7X4-F1
#
_cell.length_a   1.000
_cell.length_b   1.000
_cell.length_c   1.000
_cell.angle_alpha   90.00
_cell.angle_beta   90.00
_cell.angle_gamma   90.00
#
_symmetry.space_group_name_H-M   'P 1'
#
loop_
_entity.id
_entity.type
_entity.pdbx_description
1 polymer ?
#
loop_
_entity_poly.entity_id
_entity_poly.type
_entity_poly.pdbx_seq_one_letter_code
_entity_poly.pdbx_strand_id
1 'polypeptide(L)'
;MTAKENKHLTYDANQLFDKNYYATSCGPDVYERSRTWLNFYSTVVEHIIRSIAPKTVFDAGCALGMIVEAFWDRGIEATGADISEFAIANVRADMREHCFVASLADPIAGRYDLVTCIEVLEHMPSAEASRAIEHISQASDTVIFSSSPYDFQEKTHINVRPPIDWIKQFGQHGLWPDLIYDASFILPHTMLLRRGQRPSDAAISVYIEKLRLLHMLAESKRTLGAAERKLLSVEQHSSHQHNDYHNKSSLLQSDLDAMAAQLAMAQHAHAQAIERLHIVNQQLTAIEGSATWRATSSVRSLASQVPPPIRRFGRRAARLCWWAITPHRTPARIQYLRERKIALANSISAPGLGKSYAASISGPDHSSRSVAKSSLTTADVVNRSLSDLRPLPVFSIARAVRPRITMVTDSIAADSFFGGVGTATILAALWAKRRGATLRISTLRAEPLRDNVANLLVSLGVLPPEHIEFCYTNISKTGRPIDLSKDDVFLTTSWWSTANVLSAVPHERVVYILQEDERMFYPHGDEQLRAYNTMRTPGLRRVVNTKLLYDHLIDTGITGLREHATWFEPAFPDSAYFPDRVQRQKRNFFFYARPNNARNLYLLGLETLNAAVEQGILKPDEWNIHFVGRDLPVMAFPGGMPITIIESLPWDKYVTMLRSMDLGLSLMLTPHPSYPPLDLAACGAVAVTNSYGLKQSLATYSDNLICAEPTVDALLEALRSGVSLVQNGPDRSANYERQGLKRSWEQSLASTLDWLEEV
;
A
#
# COMPACT_ATOMS: atom_id res chain seq x y z
N MET A 1 64.68 21.93 -1.99
CA MET A 1 64.73 23.39 -1.75
C MET A 1 64.63 24.11 -3.08
N THR A 2 63.45 24.62 -3.40
CA THR A 2 63.23 25.79 -4.27
C THR A 2 61.78 26.25 -4.03
N ALA A 3 61.64 27.55 -3.80
CA ALA A 3 60.40 28.22 -3.46
C ALA A 3 59.34 28.04 -4.54
N LYS A 4 58.18 27.47 -4.18
CA LYS A 4 56.95 27.63 -4.96
C LYS A 4 56.15 28.77 -4.33
N GLU A 5 56.33 29.93 -4.93
CA GLU A 5 55.37 31.02 -5.11
C GLU A 5 54.11 30.96 -4.23
N ASN A 6 54.14 31.75 -3.15
CA ASN A 6 52.94 32.30 -2.52
C ASN A 6 52.18 33.12 -3.56
N LYS A 7 51.21 32.51 -4.25
CA LYS A 7 50.07 33.27 -4.76
C LYS A 7 49.20 33.62 -3.55
N HIS A 8 49.44 34.79 -2.97
CA HIS A 8 48.38 35.51 -2.28
C HIS A 8 47.27 35.74 -3.31
N LEU A 9 46.29 34.84 -3.35
CA LEU A 9 44.96 35.19 -3.83
C LEU A 9 44.49 36.29 -2.88
N THR A 10 44.52 37.53 -3.36
CA THR A 10 43.85 38.65 -2.71
C THR A 10 42.38 38.26 -2.58
N TYR A 11 41.93 38.03 -1.34
CA TYR A 11 40.54 37.79 -1.00
C TYR A 11 39.75 39.06 -1.29
N ASP A 12 39.27 39.20 -2.53
CA ASP A 12 38.38 40.31 -2.88
C ASP A 12 36.95 39.92 -2.50
N ALA A 13 36.59 40.22 -1.26
CA ALA A 13 35.28 39.91 -0.70
C ALA A 13 34.12 40.48 -1.55
N ASN A 14 34.32 41.62 -2.22
CA ASN A 14 33.30 42.23 -3.09
C ASN A 14 33.00 41.36 -4.33
N GLN A 15 34.00 40.63 -4.84
CA GLN A 15 33.80 39.70 -5.96
C GLN A 15 33.21 38.36 -5.53
N LEU A 16 33.35 37.99 -4.26
CA LEU A 16 32.85 36.72 -3.73
C LEU A 16 31.34 36.76 -3.43
N PHE A 17 30.83 37.89 -2.93
CA PHE A 17 29.42 38.08 -2.56
C PHE A 17 28.64 38.79 -3.66
N ASP A 18 28.62 38.21 -4.86
CA ASP A 18 27.94 38.76 -6.03
C ASP A 18 26.50 38.22 -6.19
N LYS A 19 25.86 38.53 -7.32
CA LYS A 19 24.53 38.00 -7.65
C LYS A 19 24.46 36.47 -7.60
N ASN A 20 25.52 35.78 -8.02
CA ASN A 20 25.56 34.32 -8.08
C ASN A 20 25.61 33.71 -6.67
N TYR A 21 26.35 34.34 -5.75
CA TYR A 21 26.36 33.95 -4.33
C TYR A 21 24.93 33.96 -3.74
N TYR A 22 24.22 35.08 -3.81
CA TYR A 22 22.86 35.18 -3.26
C TYR A 22 21.85 34.27 -3.95
N ALA A 23 22.14 33.85 -5.19
CA ALA A 23 21.28 32.92 -5.93
C ALA A 23 21.51 31.44 -5.57
N THR A 24 22.68 31.06 -5.05
CA THR A 24 23.10 29.64 -4.99
C THR A 24 23.72 29.19 -3.67
N SER A 25 24.20 30.10 -2.83
CA SER A 25 24.98 29.79 -1.63
C SER A 25 24.28 30.10 -0.30
N CYS A 26 23.06 30.63 -0.30
CA CYS A 26 22.33 31.03 0.91
C CYS A 26 21.24 30.01 1.33
N GLY A 27 21.41 28.73 0.98
CA GLY A 27 20.45 27.66 1.25
C GLY A 27 19.76 27.11 -0.02
N PRO A 28 18.69 26.30 0.14
CA PRO A 28 18.01 25.65 -1.00
C PRO A 28 17.18 26.60 -1.86
N ASP A 29 16.84 27.78 -1.34
CA ASP A 29 16.06 28.81 -2.01
C ASP A 29 16.95 30.02 -2.32
N VAL A 30 16.64 30.71 -3.41
CA VAL A 30 17.30 31.98 -3.80
C VAL A 30 17.10 33.01 -2.68
N TYR A 31 18.19 33.64 -2.24
CA TYR A 31 18.13 34.75 -1.29
C TYR A 31 17.83 36.06 -2.03
N GLU A 32 16.55 36.32 -2.18
CA GLU A 32 16.01 37.49 -2.86
C GLU A 32 14.91 38.14 -2.01
N ARG A 33 14.45 39.33 -2.44
CA ARG A 33 13.36 40.07 -1.79
C ARG A 33 11.99 39.46 -2.06
N SER A 34 11.85 38.16 -1.81
CA SER A 34 10.60 37.41 -1.96
C SER A 34 9.69 37.60 -0.75
N ARG A 35 8.39 37.35 -0.94
CA ARG A 35 7.41 37.40 0.16
C ARG A 35 7.78 36.47 1.32
N THR A 36 8.44 35.35 1.04
CA THR A 36 8.88 34.37 2.05
C THR A 36 9.94 34.98 2.97
N TRP A 37 11.01 35.53 2.40
CA TRP A 37 12.09 36.16 3.17
C TRP A 37 11.63 37.40 3.92
N LEU A 38 10.83 38.26 3.27
CA LEU A 38 10.27 39.46 3.90
C LEU A 38 9.38 39.11 5.10
N ASN A 39 8.52 38.10 4.98
CA ASN A 39 7.68 37.66 6.10
C ASN A 39 8.50 37.03 7.23
N PHE A 40 9.55 36.27 6.89
CA PHE A 40 10.45 35.68 7.88
C PHE A 40 11.12 36.77 8.72
N TYR A 41 11.82 37.72 8.09
CA TYR A 41 12.51 38.79 8.81
C TYR A 41 11.54 39.73 9.54
N SER A 42 10.36 39.99 8.96
CA SER A 42 9.26 40.69 9.64
C SER A 42 8.86 39.99 10.96
N THR A 43 8.74 38.67 10.96
CA THR A 43 8.44 37.88 12.17
C THR A 43 9.59 37.90 13.17
N VAL A 44 10.84 37.77 12.70
CA VAL A 44 12.04 37.86 13.53
C VAL A 44 12.09 39.20 14.26
N VAL A 45 11.91 40.29 13.53
CA VAL A 45 11.91 41.66 14.08
C VAL A 45 10.78 41.84 15.10
N GLU A 46 9.57 41.33 14.85
CA GLU A 46 8.50 41.39 15.86
C GLU A 46 8.86 40.72 17.18
N HIS A 47 9.54 39.57 17.12
CA HIS A 47 10.00 38.88 18.33
C HIS A 47 11.05 39.72 19.06
N ILE A 48 12.04 40.26 18.33
CA ILE A 48 13.09 41.12 18.90
C ILE A 48 12.48 42.36 19.57
N ILE A 49 11.52 43.02 18.93
CA ILE A 49 10.86 44.21 19.49
C ILE A 49 10.10 43.85 20.76
N ARG A 50 9.39 42.72 20.78
CA ARG A 50 8.61 42.29 21.95
C ARG A 50 9.49 41.90 23.13
N SER A 51 10.67 41.33 22.88
CA SER A 51 11.50 40.71 23.91
C SER A 51 12.68 41.58 24.37
N ILE A 52 13.23 42.40 23.47
CA ILE A 52 14.42 43.25 23.72
C ILE A 52 14.05 44.74 23.67
N ALA A 53 13.06 45.11 22.85
CA ALA A 53 12.57 46.48 22.69
C ALA A 53 13.66 47.55 22.41
N PRO A 54 14.55 47.37 21.41
CA PRO A 54 15.56 48.35 21.07
C PRO A 54 14.95 49.60 20.41
N LYS A 55 15.59 50.77 20.57
CA LYS A 55 15.23 52.00 19.84
C LYS A 55 16.14 52.25 18.64
N THR A 56 17.41 51.83 18.74
CA THR A 56 18.39 51.90 17.65
C THR A 56 19.03 50.54 17.41
N VAL A 57 19.11 50.12 16.14
CA VAL A 57 19.66 48.81 15.74
C VAL A 57 20.74 48.99 14.67
N PHE A 58 21.84 48.24 14.80
CA PHE A 58 22.82 48.09 13.72
C PHE A 58 22.84 46.64 13.22
N ASP A 59 22.60 46.43 11.94
CA ASP A 59 22.65 45.13 11.29
C ASP A 59 24.01 44.93 10.61
N ALA A 60 24.87 44.15 11.27
CA ALA A 60 26.23 43.86 10.85
C ALA A 60 26.23 42.67 9.87
N GLY A 61 26.42 42.96 8.58
CA GLY A 61 26.24 42.03 7.46
C GLY A 61 24.79 42.03 6.96
N CYS A 62 24.27 43.21 6.61
CA CYS A 62 22.83 43.41 6.38
C CYS A 62 22.30 42.83 5.05
N ALA A 63 23.17 42.35 4.16
CA ALA A 63 22.85 41.85 2.83
C ALA A 63 21.86 42.76 2.08
N LEU A 64 20.67 42.26 1.74
CA LEU A 64 19.63 42.98 1.00
C LEU A 64 18.82 43.98 1.87
N GLY A 65 19.25 44.24 3.10
CA GLY A 65 18.66 45.22 4.02
C GLY A 65 17.29 44.83 4.58
N MET A 66 16.92 43.55 4.55
CA MET A 66 15.56 43.09 4.93
C MET A 66 15.27 43.18 6.43
N ILE A 67 16.29 43.09 7.29
CA ILE A 67 16.14 43.33 8.74
C ILE A 67 16.02 44.83 9.00
N VAL A 68 16.86 45.65 8.36
CA VAL A 68 16.86 47.12 8.46
C VAL A 68 15.49 47.69 8.09
N GLU A 69 14.93 47.30 6.94
CA GLU A 69 13.62 47.78 6.50
C GLU A 69 12.49 47.34 7.46
N ALA A 70 12.57 46.12 8.01
CA ALA A 70 11.54 45.60 8.89
C ALA A 70 11.49 46.31 10.25
N PHE A 71 12.62 46.84 10.73
CA PHE A 71 12.68 47.72 11.91
C PHE A 71 12.12 49.10 11.60
N TRP A 72 12.48 49.70 10.46
CA TRP A 72 11.96 50.99 10.01
C TRP A 72 10.44 50.97 9.81
N ASP A 73 9.90 49.92 9.20
CA ASP A 73 8.45 49.71 9.04
C ASP A 73 7.71 49.64 10.40
N ARG A 74 8.44 49.47 11.51
CA ARG A 74 7.92 49.43 12.90
C ARG A 74 8.34 50.63 13.75
N GLY A 75 8.95 51.64 13.13
CA GLY A 75 9.33 52.90 13.78
C GLY A 75 10.58 52.81 14.67
N ILE A 76 11.46 51.83 14.42
CA ILE A 76 12.75 51.69 15.10
C ILE A 76 13.85 52.07 14.11
N GLU A 77 14.75 52.95 14.55
CA GLU A 77 15.84 53.42 13.70
C GLU A 77 16.87 52.30 13.53
N ALA A 78 17.10 51.89 12.28
CA ALA A 78 18.07 50.85 11.97
C ALA A 78 19.03 51.30 10.87
N THR A 79 20.30 50.94 11.01
CA THR A 79 21.31 51.06 9.96
C THR A 79 21.97 49.71 9.73
N GLY A 80 22.53 49.49 8.54
CA GLY A 80 23.19 48.24 8.20
C GLY A 80 24.45 48.45 7.38
N ALA A 81 25.38 47.51 7.50
CA ALA A 81 26.57 47.47 6.65
C ALA A 81 26.78 46.07 6.07
N ASP A 82 27.12 45.99 4.80
CA ASP A 82 27.53 44.75 4.14
C ASP A 82 28.73 45.02 3.23
N ILE A 83 29.57 44.01 3.02
CA ILE A 83 30.72 44.14 2.11
C ILE A 83 30.28 44.10 0.63
N SER A 84 29.12 43.51 0.33
CA SER A 84 28.62 43.33 -1.03
C SER A 84 28.00 44.60 -1.61
N GLU A 85 28.64 45.17 -2.63
CA GLU A 85 28.05 46.23 -3.45
C GLU A 85 26.75 45.79 -4.14
N PHE A 86 26.68 44.53 -4.56
CA PHE A 86 25.47 43.96 -5.15
C PHE A 86 24.32 43.96 -4.15
N ALA A 87 24.56 43.55 -2.90
CA ALA A 87 23.52 43.45 -1.91
C ALA A 87 22.93 44.82 -1.56
N ILE A 88 23.81 45.80 -1.31
CA ILE A 88 23.42 47.19 -1.00
C ILE A 88 22.69 47.84 -2.19
N ALA A 89 23.10 47.58 -3.44
CA ALA A 89 22.41 48.09 -4.62
C ALA A 89 20.95 47.59 -4.74
N ASN A 90 20.66 46.40 -4.17
CA ASN A 90 19.36 45.75 -4.19
C ASN A 90 18.53 45.98 -2.92
N VAL A 91 19.00 46.82 -1.98
CA VAL A 91 18.18 47.30 -0.85
C VAL A 91 16.98 48.08 -1.35
N ARG A 92 15.87 48.02 -0.59
CA ARG A 92 14.64 48.80 -0.83
C ARG A 92 14.97 50.28 -1.02
N ALA A 93 14.37 50.92 -2.03
CA ALA A 93 14.82 52.23 -2.50
C ALA A 93 14.87 53.32 -1.42
N ASP A 94 13.90 53.34 -0.52
CA ASP A 94 13.80 54.26 0.62
C ASP A 94 14.79 53.96 1.76
N MET A 95 15.33 52.73 1.83
CA MET A 95 16.26 52.30 2.89
C MET A 95 17.74 52.40 2.50
N ARG A 96 18.04 52.81 1.26
CA ARG A 96 19.41 52.88 0.73
C ARG A 96 20.30 53.86 1.48
N GLU A 97 19.74 54.93 2.04
CA GLU A 97 20.51 55.89 2.85
C GLU A 97 20.87 55.36 4.25
N HIS A 98 20.31 54.22 4.63
CA HIS A 98 20.54 53.56 5.93
C HIS A 98 21.39 52.30 5.81
N CYS A 99 21.73 51.85 4.60
CA CYS A 99 22.55 50.66 4.35
C CYS A 99 23.81 51.03 3.56
N PHE A 100 24.99 50.62 4.04
CA PHE A 100 26.28 51.07 3.48
C PHE A 100 27.15 49.90 3.04
N VAL A 101 27.93 50.10 1.97
CA VAL A 101 29.01 49.18 1.60
C VAL A 101 30.19 49.44 2.53
N ALA A 102 30.46 48.53 3.47
CA ALA A 102 31.55 48.67 4.44
C ALA A 102 31.99 47.31 5.01
N SER A 103 33.26 47.22 5.41
CA SER A 103 33.79 46.05 6.12
C SER A 103 33.51 46.17 7.62
N LEU A 104 33.07 45.07 8.24
CA LEU A 104 32.96 44.99 9.70
C LEU A 104 34.33 44.96 10.41
N ALA A 105 35.41 44.74 9.67
CA ALA A 105 36.77 44.89 10.20
C ALA A 105 37.12 46.38 10.49
N ASP A 106 36.30 47.32 10.05
CA ASP A 106 36.43 48.76 10.30
C ASP A 106 35.48 49.22 11.44
N PRO A 107 35.79 50.32 12.15
CA PRO A 107 34.99 50.77 13.29
C PRO A 107 33.55 51.12 12.91
N ILE A 108 32.59 50.61 13.69
CA ILE A 108 31.17 50.97 13.56
C ILE A 108 30.93 52.34 14.20
N ALA A 109 30.40 53.29 13.43
CA ALA A 109 30.13 54.64 13.92
C ALA A 109 28.90 54.67 14.84
N GLY A 110 29.07 55.25 16.03
CA GLY A 110 27.99 55.46 17.00
C GLY A 110 27.78 54.29 17.98
N ARG A 111 26.70 54.39 18.77
CA ARG A 111 26.26 53.33 19.68
C ARG A 111 24.80 52.99 19.41
N TYR A 112 24.50 51.71 19.55
CA TYR A 112 23.18 51.13 19.27
C TYR A 112 22.68 50.33 20.46
N ASP A 113 21.36 50.34 20.67
CA ASP A 113 20.73 49.53 21.72
C ASP A 113 20.88 48.03 21.43
N LEU A 114 20.95 47.64 20.16
CA LEU A 114 21.14 46.27 19.69
C LEU A 114 22.02 46.23 18.43
N VAL A 115 22.94 45.26 18.37
CA VAL A 115 23.59 44.83 17.12
C VAL A 115 23.08 43.44 16.72
N THR A 116 22.69 43.24 15.47
CA THR A 116 22.43 41.92 14.89
C THR A 116 23.63 41.52 14.02
N CYS A 117 24.12 40.29 14.16
CA CYS A 117 25.19 39.73 13.33
C CYS A 117 24.87 38.25 13.08
N ILE A 118 24.24 37.96 11.95
CA ILE A 118 23.61 36.67 11.64
C ILE A 118 24.28 36.07 10.42
N GLU A 119 25.04 34.98 10.60
CA GLU A 119 25.75 34.25 9.53
C GLU A 119 26.74 35.13 8.74
N VAL A 120 27.72 35.73 9.43
CA VAL A 120 28.68 36.69 8.85
C VAL A 120 30.12 36.34 9.20
N LEU A 121 30.42 36.09 10.47
CA LEU A 121 31.81 35.96 10.94
C LEU A 121 32.50 34.67 10.47
N GLU A 122 31.73 33.64 10.07
CA GLU A 122 32.23 32.43 9.41
C GLU A 122 32.79 32.70 8.02
N HIS A 123 32.42 33.81 7.39
CA HIS A 123 32.91 34.23 6.09
C HIS A 123 34.14 35.15 6.16
N MET A 124 34.55 35.55 7.36
CA MET A 124 35.65 36.49 7.56
C MET A 124 36.93 35.75 7.94
N PRO A 125 38.11 36.16 7.42
CA PRO A 125 39.38 35.66 7.93
C PRO A 125 39.47 35.85 9.44
N SER A 126 40.05 34.88 10.16
CA SER A 126 40.03 34.86 11.63
C SER A 126 40.50 36.16 12.31
N ALA A 127 41.48 36.86 11.74
CA ALA A 127 41.98 38.13 12.28
C ALA A 127 40.97 39.28 12.10
N GLU A 128 40.28 39.30 10.95
CA GLU A 128 39.25 40.29 10.65
C GLU A 128 37.98 40.01 11.46
N ALA A 129 37.59 38.75 11.62
CA ALA A 129 36.47 38.36 12.49
C ALA A 129 36.71 38.80 13.94
N SER A 130 37.94 38.67 14.45
CA SER A 130 38.29 39.14 15.80
C SER A 130 38.14 40.65 15.93
N ARG A 131 38.57 41.42 14.92
CA ARG A 131 38.38 42.88 14.87
C ARG A 131 36.91 43.28 14.77
N ALA A 132 36.13 42.56 13.98
CA ALA A 132 34.69 42.78 13.87
C ALA A 132 33.99 42.55 15.22
N ILE A 133 34.36 41.49 15.95
CA ILE A 133 33.85 41.23 17.32
C ILE A 133 34.18 42.41 18.24
N GLU A 134 35.41 42.93 18.20
CA GLU A 134 35.79 44.11 18.97
C GLU A 134 34.90 45.32 18.66
N HIS A 135 34.73 45.66 17.37
CA HIS A 135 33.93 46.80 16.95
C HIS A 135 32.44 46.64 17.29
N ILE A 136 31.87 45.44 17.07
CA ILE A 136 30.50 45.10 17.48
C ILE A 136 30.34 45.29 19.01
N SER A 137 31.32 44.82 19.79
CA SER A 137 31.31 44.92 21.25
C SER A 137 31.47 46.34 21.78
N GLN A 138 32.05 47.26 20.99
CA GLN A 138 32.14 48.68 21.30
C GLN A 138 30.83 49.40 20.96
N ALA A 139 30.20 49.02 19.85
CA ALA A 139 28.98 49.63 19.32
C ALA A 139 27.73 49.29 20.15
N SER A 140 27.68 48.15 20.85
CA SER A 140 26.53 47.80 21.69
C SER A 140 26.87 46.94 22.91
N ASP A 141 25.97 46.97 23.90
CA ASP A 141 25.97 46.09 25.07
C ASP A 141 25.07 44.87 24.89
N THR A 142 24.32 44.81 23.79
CA THR A 142 23.40 43.71 23.47
C THR A 142 23.60 43.30 22.01
N VAL A 143 23.90 42.02 21.78
CA VAL A 143 24.19 41.49 20.44
C VAL A 143 23.40 40.21 20.20
N ILE A 144 22.66 40.14 19.10
CA ILE A 144 22.14 38.87 18.59
C ILE A 144 23.18 38.33 17.61
N PHE A 145 23.70 37.14 17.89
CA PHE A 145 24.77 36.54 17.12
C PHE A 145 24.43 35.11 16.66
N SER A 146 24.69 34.80 15.40
CA SER A 146 24.75 33.42 14.90
C SER A 146 25.91 33.22 13.93
N SER A 147 26.44 32.01 13.93
CA SER A 147 27.43 31.54 12.96
C SER A 147 27.32 30.03 12.85
N SER A 148 27.16 29.50 11.64
CA SER A 148 26.86 28.08 11.40
C SER A 148 27.96 27.15 11.92
N PRO A 149 27.71 26.34 12.99
CA PRO A 149 28.78 25.64 13.69
C PRO A 149 29.22 24.31 13.04
N TYR A 150 28.48 23.82 12.04
CA TYR A 150 28.70 22.52 11.41
C TYR A 150 28.74 22.56 9.88
N ASP A 151 28.63 23.74 9.27
CA ASP A 151 28.56 23.87 7.81
C ASP A 151 29.95 24.07 7.20
N PHE A 152 30.68 22.97 7.07
CA PHE A 152 32.01 22.93 6.45
C PHE A 152 31.98 22.73 4.93
N GLN A 153 30.79 22.62 4.32
CA GLN A 153 30.63 22.29 2.90
C GLN A 153 30.45 23.55 2.03
N GLU A 154 29.93 24.63 2.60
CA GLU A 154 29.82 25.91 1.92
C GLU A 154 31.22 26.54 1.71
N LYS A 155 31.51 27.00 0.49
CA LYS A 155 32.87 27.38 0.08
C LYS A 155 33.34 28.71 0.66
N THR A 156 32.41 29.59 1.00
CA THR A 156 32.66 30.90 1.59
C THR A 156 32.77 30.84 3.11
N HIS A 157 32.40 29.72 3.74
CA HIS A 157 32.59 29.45 5.18
C HIS A 157 34.07 29.15 5.52
N ILE A 158 34.92 30.17 5.52
CA ILE A 158 36.37 30.06 5.74
C ILE A 158 36.78 30.05 7.23
N ASN A 159 35.87 30.38 8.15
CA ASN A 159 36.13 30.54 9.58
C ASN A 159 35.03 29.91 10.45
N VAL A 160 34.60 28.70 10.09
CA VAL A 160 33.65 27.89 10.88
C VAL A 160 34.26 27.51 12.22
N ARG A 161 33.54 27.77 13.31
CA ARG A 161 34.00 27.50 14.68
C ARG A 161 32.87 26.93 15.55
N PRO A 162 33.20 26.10 16.55
CA PRO A 162 32.21 25.66 17.52
C PRO A 162 31.70 26.85 18.36
N PRO A 163 30.45 26.82 18.86
CA PRO A 163 29.85 27.95 19.59
C PRO A 163 30.68 28.46 20.78
N ILE A 164 31.41 27.57 21.45
CA ILE A 164 32.29 27.92 22.58
C ILE A 164 33.42 28.88 22.20
N ASP A 165 33.93 28.81 20.98
CA ASP A 165 35.01 29.69 20.54
C ASP A 165 34.51 31.10 20.26
N TRP A 166 33.27 31.23 19.76
CA TRP A 166 32.61 32.53 19.63
C TRP A 166 32.28 33.13 21.00
N ILE A 167 31.74 32.33 21.92
CA ILE A 167 31.47 32.77 23.31
C ILE A 167 32.75 33.28 23.98
N LYS A 168 33.89 32.60 23.78
CA LYS A 168 35.18 33.04 24.34
C LYS A 168 35.64 34.37 23.75
N GLN A 169 35.51 34.56 22.44
CA GLN A 169 35.93 35.79 21.76
C GLN A 169 35.08 37.00 22.21
N PHE A 170 33.75 36.89 22.17
CA PHE A 170 32.87 37.93 22.71
C PHE A 170 33.08 38.16 24.22
N GLY A 171 33.35 37.09 24.97
CA GLY A 171 33.63 37.14 26.40
C GLY A 171 34.89 37.94 26.76
N GLN A 172 35.91 37.99 25.89
CA GLN A 172 37.09 38.86 26.05
C GLN A 172 36.72 40.35 26.06
N HIS A 173 35.61 40.72 25.43
CA HIS A 173 35.06 42.08 25.40
C HIS A 173 33.89 42.29 26.36
N GLY A 174 33.65 41.33 27.27
CA GLY A 174 32.65 41.42 28.33
C GLY A 174 31.21 41.08 27.92
N LEU A 175 31.00 40.55 26.71
CA LEU A 175 29.71 40.08 26.23
C LEU A 175 29.56 38.57 26.45
N TRP A 176 28.52 38.17 27.18
CA TRP A 176 28.26 36.78 27.54
C TRP A 176 26.85 36.35 27.15
N PRO A 177 26.62 35.04 26.87
CA PRO A 177 25.30 34.56 26.49
C PRO A 177 24.27 34.75 27.61
N ASP A 178 23.12 35.28 27.24
CA ASP A 178 21.90 35.26 28.03
C ASP A 178 21.33 33.83 27.99
N LEU A 179 21.62 33.06 29.04
CA LEU A 179 21.38 31.61 29.07
C LEU A 179 19.88 31.24 29.00
N ILE A 180 19.00 32.17 29.37
CA ILE A 180 17.56 31.95 29.46
C ILE A 180 16.82 32.43 28.21
N TYR A 181 17.39 33.37 27.46
CA TYR A 181 16.80 33.85 26.22
C TYR A 181 16.83 32.77 25.14
N ASP A 182 15.70 32.58 24.45
CA ASP A 182 15.60 31.66 23.32
C ASP A 182 15.58 32.44 22.01
N ALA A 183 16.70 32.41 21.29
CA ALA A 183 16.84 33.02 19.98
C ALA A 183 16.62 32.03 18.82
N SER A 184 16.16 30.80 19.09
CA SER A 184 16.02 29.75 18.06
C SER A 184 14.96 30.04 17.00
N PHE A 185 14.17 31.11 17.17
CA PHE A 185 13.23 31.60 16.16
C PHE A 185 13.94 32.26 14.96
N ILE A 186 15.25 32.57 15.09
CA ILE A 186 16.12 33.02 14.00
C ILE A 186 16.79 31.79 13.36
N LEU A 187 17.75 31.21 14.08
CA LEU A 187 18.41 29.94 13.73
C LEU A 187 18.64 29.12 15.01
N PRO A 188 18.73 27.77 14.94
CA PRO A 188 18.85 26.92 16.12
C PRO A 188 20.06 27.22 17.02
N HIS A 189 21.13 27.79 16.46
CA HIS A 189 22.37 28.15 17.13
C HIS A 189 22.50 29.64 17.45
N THR A 190 21.47 30.46 17.19
CA THR A 190 21.50 31.90 17.51
C THR A 190 21.55 32.12 19.02
N MET A 191 22.32 33.11 19.45
CA MET A 191 22.48 33.51 20.85
C MET A 191 22.19 34.99 21.03
N LEU A 192 21.62 35.35 22.17
CA LEU A 192 21.64 36.73 22.67
C LEU A 192 22.85 36.88 23.60
N LEU A 193 23.72 37.84 23.32
CA LEU A 193 24.87 38.19 24.14
C LEU A 193 24.61 39.53 24.82
N ARG A 194 24.91 39.64 26.12
CA ARG A 194 24.75 40.86 26.90
C ARG A 194 26.02 41.21 27.65
N ARG A 195 26.27 42.49 27.85
CA ARG A 195 27.36 42.93 28.72
C ARG A 195 27.04 42.55 30.15
N GLY A 196 27.94 41.83 30.80
CA GLY A 196 27.69 41.36 32.15
C GLY A 196 28.79 40.49 32.73
N GLN A 197 28.44 39.82 33.83
CA GLN A 197 29.34 38.88 34.49
C GLN A 197 29.46 37.59 33.68
N ARG A 198 30.67 37.03 33.65
CA ARG A 198 30.94 35.74 33.03
C ARG A 198 30.14 34.62 33.74
N PRO A 199 29.33 33.82 33.02
CA PRO A 199 28.71 32.64 33.59
C PRO A 199 29.74 31.57 33.99
N SER A 200 29.38 30.69 34.92
CA SER A 200 30.28 29.59 35.32
C SER A 200 30.53 28.63 34.14
N ASP A 201 31.69 27.96 34.15
CA ASP A 201 32.03 27.02 33.08
C ASP A 201 30.99 25.90 32.92
N ALA A 202 30.42 25.42 34.03
CA ALA A 202 29.33 24.44 34.01
C ALA A 202 28.07 24.98 33.31
N ALA A 203 27.70 26.25 33.54
CA ALA A 203 26.55 26.88 32.90
C ALA A 203 26.78 27.06 31.38
N ILE A 204 28.01 27.44 30.99
CA ILE A 204 28.41 27.54 29.58
C ILE A 204 28.35 26.16 28.91
N SER A 205 28.84 25.10 29.57
CA SER A 205 28.77 23.73 29.04
C SER A 205 27.33 23.26 28.80
N VAL A 206 26.43 23.48 29.76
CA VAL A 206 25.01 23.14 29.61
C VAL A 206 24.36 23.94 28.49
N TYR A 207 24.70 25.22 28.36
CA TYR A 207 24.17 26.07 27.30
C TYR A 207 24.63 25.65 25.90
N ILE A 208 25.90 25.25 25.73
CA ILE A 208 26.39 24.69 24.46
C ILE A 208 25.64 23.40 24.11
N GLU A 209 25.40 22.54 25.09
CA GLU A 209 24.64 21.30 24.87
C GLU A 209 23.19 21.61 24.48
N LYS A 210 22.55 22.64 25.06
CA LYS A 210 21.24 23.13 24.61
C LYS A 210 21.28 23.54 23.14
N LEU A 211 22.27 24.33 22.70
CA LEU A 211 22.39 24.74 21.29
C LEU A 211 22.60 23.53 20.36
N ARG A 212 23.40 22.55 20.77
CA ARG A 212 23.59 21.29 20.02
C ARG A 212 22.28 20.52 19.86
N LEU A 213 21.51 20.37 20.94
CA LEU A 213 20.22 19.67 20.91
C LEU A 213 19.18 20.41 20.05
N LEU A 214 19.13 21.74 20.12
CA LEU A 214 18.26 22.54 19.25
C LEU A 214 18.61 22.36 17.77
N HIS A 215 19.90 22.31 17.43
CA HIS A 215 20.36 22.04 16.07
C HIS A 215 19.92 20.64 15.59
N MET A 216 20.17 19.60 16.39
CA MET A 216 19.75 18.22 16.07
C MET A 216 18.23 18.10 15.90
N LEU A 217 17.45 18.80 16.75
CA LEU A 217 15.99 18.80 16.66
C LEU A 217 15.51 19.46 15.36
N ALA A 218 16.13 20.57 14.95
CA ALA A 218 15.79 21.25 13.71
C ALA A 218 16.12 20.40 12.47
N GLU A 219 17.24 19.68 12.49
CA GLU A 219 17.60 18.73 11.43
C GLU A 219 16.62 17.55 11.37
N SER A 220 16.30 16.94 12.51
CA SER A 220 15.33 15.84 12.59
C SER A 220 13.96 16.24 12.04
N LYS A 221 13.47 17.44 12.38
CA LYS A 221 12.20 17.98 11.84
C LYS A 221 12.25 18.17 10.33
N ARG A 222 13.37 18.65 9.77
CA ARG A 222 13.55 18.79 8.31
C ARG A 222 13.49 17.43 7.61
N THR A 223 14.18 16.43 8.16
CA THR A 223 14.19 15.07 7.63
C THR A 223 12.79 14.44 7.68
N LEU A 224 12.08 14.60 8.79
CA LEU A 224 10.70 14.12 8.93
C LEU A 224 9.77 14.76 7.90
N GLY A 225 9.80 16.08 7.75
CA GLY A 225 8.98 16.78 6.75
C GLY A 225 9.32 16.39 5.31
N ALA A 226 10.58 16.08 5.01
CA ALA A 226 10.97 15.56 3.69
C ALA A 226 10.44 14.14 3.45
N ALA A 227 10.48 13.28 4.47
CA ALA A 227 9.90 11.94 4.42
C ALA A 227 8.37 11.99 4.24
N GLU A 228 7.67 12.87 4.97
CA GLU A 228 6.22 13.07 4.84
C GLU A 228 5.83 13.55 3.44
N ARG A 229 6.56 14.52 2.85
CA ARG A 229 6.32 14.96 1.48
C ARG A 229 6.53 13.84 0.46
N LYS A 230 7.54 12.99 0.68
CA LYS A 230 7.81 11.83 -0.18
C LYS A 230 6.72 10.76 -0.03
N LEU A 231 6.19 10.56 1.16
CA LEU A 231 5.07 9.65 1.40
C LEU A 231 3.81 10.15 0.69
N LEU A 232 3.48 11.44 0.85
CA LEU A 232 2.36 12.09 0.17
C LEU A 232 2.46 11.99 -1.36
N SER A 233 3.66 12.18 -1.93
CA SER A 233 3.84 12.06 -3.39
C SER A 233 3.67 10.62 -3.87
N VAL A 234 4.13 9.62 -3.11
CA VAL A 234 3.91 8.20 -3.39
C VAL A 234 2.43 7.84 -3.30
N GLU A 235 1.71 8.32 -2.28
CA GLU A 235 0.27 8.10 -2.12
C GLU A 235 -0.55 8.73 -3.26
N GLN A 236 -0.18 9.94 -3.70
CA GLN A 236 -0.80 10.60 -4.85
C GLN A 236 -0.52 9.84 -6.15
N HIS A 237 0.70 9.35 -6.36
CA HIS A 237 1.04 8.55 -7.53
C HIS A 237 0.27 7.23 -7.56
N SER A 238 0.16 6.54 -6.42
CA SER A 238 -0.62 5.32 -6.27
C SER A 238 -2.11 5.56 -6.52
N SER A 239 -2.65 6.68 -6.02
CA SER A 239 -4.06 7.07 -6.24
C SER A 239 -4.35 7.37 -7.71
N HIS A 240 -3.42 8.04 -8.42
CA HIS A 240 -3.55 8.28 -9.86
C HIS A 240 -3.51 6.99 -10.67
N GLN A 241 -2.56 6.08 -10.39
CA GLN A 241 -2.51 4.78 -11.05
C GLN A 241 -3.78 3.96 -10.80
N HIS A 242 -4.28 3.96 -9.56
CA HIS A 242 -5.51 3.26 -9.20
C HIS A 242 -6.74 3.78 -9.98
N ASN A 243 -6.86 5.10 -10.15
CA ASN A 243 -7.92 5.70 -10.96
C ASN A 243 -7.81 5.32 -12.45
N ASP A 244 -6.60 5.28 -13.02
CA ASP A 244 -6.39 4.85 -14.40
C ASP A 244 -6.75 3.38 -14.62
N TYR A 245 -6.38 2.50 -13.68
CA TYR A 245 -6.80 1.09 -13.72
C TYR A 245 -8.32 0.93 -13.59
N HIS A 246 -8.97 1.72 -12.73
CA HIS A 246 -10.42 1.73 -12.59
C HIS A 246 -11.12 2.15 -13.89
N ASN A 247 -10.64 3.23 -14.51
CA ASN A 247 -11.19 3.71 -15.79
C ASN A 247 -11.04 2.64 -16.89
N LYS A 248 -9.87 2.02 -17.00
CA LYS A 248 -9.62 0.95 -17.98
C LYS A 248 -10.48 -0.30 -17.73
N SER A 249 -10.67 -0.68 -16.46
CA SER A 249 -11.56 -1.78 -16.08
C SER A 249 -13.01 -1.49 -16.42
N SER A 250 -13.49 -0.26 -16.22
CA SER A 250 -14.86 0.13 -16.57
C SER A 250 -15.12 0.09 -18.08
N LEU A 251 -14.12 0.48 -18.88
CA LEU A 251 -14.18 0.42 -20.34
C LEU A 251 -14.27 -1.04 -20.84
N LEU A 252 -13.39 -1.91 -20.31
CA LEU A 252 -13.39 -3.34 -20.64
C LEU A 252 -14.70 -4.03 -20.22
N GLN A 253 -15.27 -3.64 -19.09
CA GLN A 253 -16.57 -4.17 -18.65
C GLN A 253 -17.70 -3.75 -19.60
N SER A 254 -17.70 -2.49 -20.06
CA SER A 254 -18.67 -2.02 -21.05
C SER A 254 -18.54 -2.77 -22.38
N ASP A 255 -17.31 -3.09 -22.82
CA ASP A 255 -17.07 -3.87 -24.04
C ASP A 255 -17.55 -5.32 -23.88
N LEU A 256 -17.31 -5.94 -22.71
CA LEU A 256 -17.80 -7.28 -22.38
C LEU A 256 -19.32 -7.34 -22.39
N ASP A 257 -19.99 -6.35 -21.79
CA ASP A 257 -21.46 -6.27 -21.76
C ASP A 257 -22.04 -6.10 -23.18
N ALA A 258 -21.38 -5.29 -24.02
CA ALA A 258 -21.75 -5.14 -25.43
C ALA A 258 -21.58 -6.44 -26.24
N MET A 259 -20.48 -7.16 -26.03
CA MET A 259 -20.24 -8.46 -26.67
C MET A 259 -21.24 -9.53 -26.20
N ALA A 260 -21.56 -9.56 -24.90
CA ALA A 260 -22.56 -10.48 -24.35
C ALA A 260 -23.95 -10.23 -24.95
N ALA A 261 -24.34 -8.96 -25.12
CA ALA A 261 -25.59 -8.59 -25.78
C ALA A 261 -25.62 -9.04 -27.26
N GLN A 262 -24.52 -8.85 -28.00
CA GLN A 262 -24.40 -9.33 -29.38
C GLN A 262 -24.51 -10.86 -29.48
N LEU A 263 -23.87 -11.59 -28.57
CA LEU A 263 -23.95 -13.05 -28.53
C LEU A 263 -25.38 -13.53 -28.25
N ALA A 264 -26.08 -12.90 -27.30
CA ALA A 264 -27.47 -13.22 -27.00
C ALA A 264 -28.40 -12.97 -28.21
N MET A 265 -28.19 -11.86 -28.93
CA MET A 265 -28.94 -11.57 -30.16
C MET A 265 -28.66 -12.61 -31.26
N ALA A 266 -27.40 -13.02 -31.43
CA ALA A 266 -27.02 -14.04 -32.41
C ALA A 266 -27.61 -15.42 -32.08
N GLN A 267 -27.59 -15.81 -30.80
CA GLN A 267 -28.21 -17.06 -30.33
C GLN A 267 -29.72 -17.05 -30.56
N HIS A 268 -30.39 -15.92 -30.28
CA HIS A 268 -31.83 -15.79 -30.53
C HIS A 268 -32.16 -15.88 -32.02
N ALA A 269 -31.39 -15.20 -32.89
CA ALA A 269 -31.56 -15.29 -34.34
C ALA A 269 -31.32 -16.71 -34.86
N HIS A 270 -30.33 -17.42 -34.31
CA HIS A 270 -30.04 -18.81 -34.65
C HIS A 270 -31.20 -19.74 -34.26
N ALA A 271 -31.76 -19.59 -33.06
CA ALA A 271 -32.92 -20.36 -32.61
C ALA A 271 -34.14 -20.14 -33.52
N GLN A 272 -34.42 -18.88 -33.91
CA GLN A 272 -35.49 -18.56 -34.86
C GLN A 272 -35.26 -19.18 -36.25
N ALA A 273 -34.01 -19.24 -36.71
CA ALA A 273 -33.67 -19.86 -37.99
C ALA A 273 -33.92 -21.38 -37.97
N ILE A 274 -33.58 -22.05 -36.87
CA ILE A 274 -33.86 -23.48 -36.67
C ILE A 274 -35.37 -23.75 -36.69
N GLU A 275 -36.16 -22.92 -36.00
CA GLU A 275 -37.62 -23.06 -35.97
C GLU A 275 -38.22 -22.89 -37.37
N ARG A 276 -37.80 -21.87 -38.11
CA ARG A 276 -38.23 -21.66 -39.50
C ARG A 276 -37.86 -22.84 -40.40
N LEU A 277 -36.66 -23.41 -40.22
CA LEU A 277 -36.21 -24.56 -40.98
C LEU A 277 -37.08 -25.80 -40.69
N HIS A 278 -37.46 -26.02 -39.43
CA HIS A 278 -38.43 -27.06 -39.06
C HIS A 278 -39.78 -26.86 -39.73
N ILE A 279 -40.34 -25.64 -39.69
CA ILE A 279 -41.63 -25.32 -40.31
C ILE A 279 -41.58 -25.54 -41.83
N VAL A 280 -40.51 -25.09 -42.50
CA VAL A 280 -40.34 -25.27 -43.95
C VAL A 280 -40.19 -26.74 -44.31
N ASN A 281 -39.43 -27.52 -43.53
CA ASN A 281 -39.31 -28.97 -43.74
C ASN A 281 -40.66 -29.67 -43.58
N GLN A 282 -41.42 -29.35 -42.54
CA GLN A 282 -42.77 -29.92 -42.36
C GLN A 282 -43.71 -29.57 -43.53
N GLN A 283 -43.64 -28.34 -44.05
CA GLN A 283 -44.39 -27.94 -45.24
C GLN A 283 -43.94 -28.70 -46.48
N LEU A 284 -42.64 -28.91 -46.67
CA LEU A 284 -42.10 -29.71 -47.77
C LEU A 284 -42.62 -31.15 -47.72
N THR A 285 -42.53 -31.79 -46.56
CA THR A 285 -43.01 -33.16 -46.35
C THR A 285 -44.53 -33.27 -46.56
N ALA A 286 -45.31 -32.28 -46.15
CA ALA A 286 -46.75 -32.23 -46.39
C ALA A 286 -47.09 -32.04 -47.87
N ILE A 287 -46.32 -31.23 -48.61
CA ILE A 287 -46.48 -31.06 -50.06
C ILE A 287 -46.13 -32.37 -50.79
N GLU A 288 -44.99 -32.98 -50.46
CA GLU A 288 -44.53 -34.25 -51.05
C GLU A 288 -45.49 -35.41 -50.76
N GLY A 289 -46.11 -35.43 -49.58
CA GLY A 289 -47.10 -36.43 -49.18
C GLY A 289 -48.51 -36.25 -49.78
N SER A 290 -48.85 -35.06 -50.28
CA SER A 290 -50.21 -34.77 -50.75
C SER A 290 -50.59 -35.56 -52.02
N ALA A 291 -51.83 -36.08 -52.05
CA ALA A 291 -52.34 -36.90 -53.16
C ALA A 291 -52.34 -36.15 -54.50
N THR A 292 -52.53 -34.83 -54.49
CA THR A 292 -52.41 -33.94 -55.65
C THR A 292 -50.98 -33.80 -56.16
N TRP A 293 -49.97 -33.76 -55.28
CA TRP A 293 -48.56 -33.69 -55.69
C TRP A 293 -48.10 -35.02 -56.31
N ARG A 294 -48.62 -36.16 -55.84
CA ARG A 294 -48.38 -37.48 -56.43
C ARG A 294 -49.16 -37.69 -57.74
N ALA A 295 -50.43 -37.29 -57.80
CA ALA A 295 -51.28 -37.42 -59.00
C ALA A 295 -50.85 -36.52 -60.17
N THR A 296 -50.16 -35.40 -59.91
CA THR A 296 -49.65 -34.49 -60.96
C THR A 296 -48.18 -34.74 -61.32
N SER A 297 -47.55 -35.80 -60.80
CA SER A 297 -46.14 -36.12 -61.03
C SER A 297 -45.81 -36.30 -62.52
N SER A 298 -46.64 -37.04 -63.26
CA SER A 298 -46.50 -37.23 -64.72
C SER A 298 -46.70 -35.93 -65.50
N VAL A 299 -47.64 -35.08 -65.06
CA VAL A 299 -47.93 -33.77 -65.66
C VAL A 299 -46.81 -32.77 -65.37
N ARG A 300 -46.18 -32.82 -64.19
CA ARG A 300 -45.01 -31.99 -63.85
C ARG A 300 -43.77 -32.40 -64.64
N SER A 301 -43.57 -33.70 -64.84
CA SER A 301 -42.48 -34.25 -65.66
C SER A 301 -42.58 -33.76 -67.12
N LEU A 302 -43.79 -33.72 -67.69
CA LEU A 302 -44.01 -33.10 -69.00
C LEU A 302 -43.87 -31.57 -68.96
N ALA A 303 -44.33 -30.90 -67.90
CA ALA A 303 -44.24 -29.43 -67.78
C ALA A 303 -42.82 -28.90 -67.52
N SER A 304 -41.86 -29.74 -67.12
CA SER A 304 -40.44 -29.39 -67.04
C SER A 304 -39.72 -29.41 -68.40
N GLN A 305 -40.31 -30.02 -69.43
CA GLN A 305 -39.76 -30.04 -70.79
C GLN A 305 -40.23 -28.84 -71.65
N VAL A 306 -41.09 -27.97 -71.11
CA VAL A 306 -41.62 -26.80 -71.82
C VAL A 306 -40.76 -25.55 -71.54
N PRO A 307 -40.27 -24.83 -72.57
CA PRO A 307 -39.43 -23.65 -72.42
C PRO A 307 -40.09 -22.49 -71.62
N PRO A 308 -39.30 -21.64 -70.94
CA PRO A 308 -39.78 -20.62 -70.00
C PRO A 308 -40.85 -19.63 -70.48
N PRO A 309 -40.86 -19.13 -71.75
CA PRO A 309 -41.83 -18.11 -72.16
C PRO A 309 -43.27 -18.65 -72.25
N ILE A 310 -43.43 -19.91 -72.68
CA ILE A 310 -44.73 -20.58 -72.82
C ILE A 310 -45.35 -20.87 -71.44
N ARG A 311 -44.49 -21.26 -70.48
CA ARG A 311 -44.90 -21.54 -69.09
C ARG A 311 -45.39 -20.28 -68.34
N ARG A 312 -44.84 -19.10 -68.67
CA ARG A 312 -45.32 -17.80 -68.13
C ARG A 312 -46.66 -17.40 -68.74
N PHE A 313 -46.88 -17.64 -70.03
CA PHE A 313 -48.15 -17.34 -70.69
C PHE A 313 -49.28 -18.26 -70.18
N GLY A 314 -49.02 -19.55 -70.04
CA GLY A 314 -49.96 -20.52 -69.48
C GLY A 314 -50.36 -20.22 -68.03
N ARG A 315 -49.42 -19.78 -67.18
CA ARG A 315 -49.74 -19.35 -65.81
C ARG A 315 -50.54 -18.05 -65.74
N ARG A 316 -50.35 -17.13 -66.69
CA ARG A 316 -51.14 -15.88 -66.78
C ARG A 316 -52.55 -16.15 -67.28
N ALA A 317 -52.72 -17.02 -68.28
CA ALA A 317 -54.02 -17.46 -68.76
C ALA A 317 -54.81 -18.24 -67.68
N ALA A 318 -54.17 -19.20 -67.01
CA ALA A 318 -54.80 -19.95 -65.92
C ALA A 318 -55.18 -19.06 -64.72
N ARG A 319 -54.37 -18.03 -64.40
CA ARG A 319 -54.74 -17.03 -63.39
C ARG A 319 -55.93 -16.17 -63.81
N LEU A 320 -56.01 -15.75 -65.08
CA LEU A 320 -57.15 -15.00 -65.59
C LEU A 320 -58.43 -15.82 -65.60
N CYS A 321 -58.38 -17.09 -66.04
CA CYS A 321 -59.51 -18.01 -65.95
C CYS A 321 -59.94 -18.26 -64.50
N TRP A 322 -58.99 -18.47 -63.58
CA TRP A 322 -59.29 -18.65 -62.16
C TRP A 322 -59.89 -17.38 -61.51
N TRP A 323 -59.46 -16.20 -61.93
CA TRP A 323 -60.02 -14.92 -61.48
C TRP A 323 -61.44 -14.70 -62.04
N ALA A 324 -61.70 -15.11 -63.28
CA ALA A 324 -63.03 -15.07 -63.88
C ALA A 324 -64.02 -16.05 -63.22
N ILE A 325 -63.54 -17.23 -62.77
CA ILE A 325 -64.37 -18.27 -62.14
C ILE A 325 -64.56 -18.03 -60.62
N THR A 326 -63.73 -17.18 -59.99
CA THR A 326 -63.85 -16.85 -58.54
C THR A 326 -63.92 -15.34 -58.23
N PRO A 327 -64.91 -14.60 -58.78
CA PRO A 327 -65.01 -13.15 -58.62
C PRO A 327 -65.41 -12.71 -57.20
N HIS A 328 -66.01 -13.58 -56.40
CA HIS A 328 -66.43 -13.31 -55.01
C HIS A 328 -65.24 -13.27 -54.02
N ARG A 329 -64.04 -13.75 -54.40
CA ARG A 329 -62.83 -13.73 -53.54
C ARG A 329 -61.88 -12.56 -53.80
N THR A 330 -62.26 -11.63 -54.66
CA THR A 330 -61.45 -10.46 -55.04
C THR A 330 -61.21 -9.46 -53.90
N PRO A 331 -62.18 -9.17 -52.99
CA PRO A 331 -61.96 -8.25 -51.87
C PRO A 331 -60.85 -8.72 -50.91
N ALA A 332 -60.85 -10.00 -50.52
CA ALA A 332 -59.85 -10.59 -49.63
C ALA A 332 -58.43 -10.57 -50.24
N ARG A 333 -58.31 -10.64 -51.56
CA ARG A 333 -57.02 -10.59 -52.27
C ARG A 333 -56.43 -9.18 -52.28
N ILE A 334 -57.27 -8.15 -52.37
CA ILE A 334 -56.85 -6.74 -52.29
C ILE A 334 -56.40 -6.41 -50.86
N GLN A 335 -57.08 -6.95 -49.85
CA GLN A 335 -56.71 -6.79 -48.45
C GLN A 335 -55.34 -7.41 -48.14
N TYR A 336 -55.08 -8.64 -48.59
CA TYR A 336 -53.77 -9.30 -48.44
C TYR A 336 -52.62 -8.52 -49.09
N LEU A 337 -52.85 -7.89 -50.25
CA LEU A 337 -51.83 -7.07 -50.93
C LEU A 337 -51.57 -5.73 -50.22
N ARG A 338 -52.57 -5.17 -49.52
CA ARG A 338 -52.42 -3.98 -48.68
C ARG A 338 -51.63 -4.30 -47.40
N GLU A 339 -51.97 -5.39 -46.73
CA GLU A 339 -51.29 -5.84 -45.50
C GLU A 339 -49.80 -6.13 -45.76
N ARG A 340 -49.47 -6.74 -46.90
CA ARG A 340 -48.07 -7.01 -47.29
C ARG A 340 -47.26 -5.73 -47.58
N LYS A 341 -47.91 -4.66 -48.07
CA LYS A 341 -47.25 -3.36 -48.29
C LYS A 341 -47.00 -2.62 -46.96
N ILE A 342 -47.91 -2.76 -45.99
CA ILE A 342 -47.79 -2.16 -44.65
C ILE A 342 -46.69 -2.86 -43.84
N ALA A 343 -46.61 -4.20 -43.91
CA ALA A 343 -45.56 -4.98 -43.22
C ALA A 343 -44.14 -4.68 -43.72
N LEU A 344 -43.97 -4.30 -44.99
CA LEU A 344 -42.67 -3.91 -45.56
C LEU A 344 -42.27 -2.47 -45.24
N ALA A 345 -43.24 -1.60 -44.93
CA ALA A 345 -42.99 -0.19 -44.60
C ALA A 345 -42.55 0.00 -43.14
N ASN A 346 -43.01 -0.88 -42.23
CA ASN A 346 -42.70 -0.80 -40.80
C ASN A 346 -41.34 -1.40 -40.40
N SER A 347 -40.61 -2.03 -41.32
CA SER A 347 -39.30 -2.64 -41.02
C SER A 347 -38.08 -1.73 -41.25
N ILE A 348 -38.27 -0.44 -41.57
CA ILE A 348 -37.19 0.51 -41.93
C ILE A 348 -37.24 1.82 -41.11
N SER A 349 -37.71 1.80 -39.86
CA SER A 349 -37.58 3.01 -39.00
C SER A 349 -37.48 2.69 -37.51
N ALA A 350 -36.27 2.81 -36.97
CA ALA A 350 -36.04 3.19 -35.58
C ALA A 350 -34.66 3.89 -35.44
N PRO A 351 -34.62 5.23 -35.32
CA PRO A 351 -33.45 5.97 -34.86
C PRO A 351 -33.52 6.31 -33.37
N GLY A 352 -32.39 6.18 -32.69
CA GLY A 352 -31.68 7.34 -32.13
C GLY A 352 -32.15 7.95 -30.79
N LEU A 353 -31.32 7.69 -29.77
CA LEU A 353 -31.04 8.50 -28.58
C LEU A 353 -31.32 10.02 -28.69
N GLY A 354 -31.97 10.57 -27.65
CA GLY A 354 -31.77 11.96 -27.23
C GLY A 354 -32.92 12.65 -26.47
N LYS A 355 -32.72 12.85 -25.15
CA LYS A 355 -32.89 14.10 -24.37
C LYS A 355 -33.71 13.99 -23.07
N SER A 356 -33.05 14.41 -21.99
CA SER A 356 -33.51 15.11 -20.76
C SER A 356 -32.65 14.54 -19.62
N TYR A 357 -31.71 15.28 -19.04
CA TYR A 357 -31.99 16.27 -18.02
C TYR A 357 -31.00 17.43 -18.06
N ALA A 358 -31.54 18.64 -18.16
CA ALA A 358 -30.93 19.86 -17.66
C ALA A 358 -31.75 20.27 -16.43
N ALA A 359 -31.15 20.26 -15.24
CA ALA A 359 -31.53 21.07 -14.07
C ALA A 359 -30.59 20.79 -12.89
N SER A 360 -29.52 21.58 -12.75
CA SER A 360 -29.18 22.31 -11.51
C SER A 360 -27.77 22.91 -11.63
N ILE A 361 -27.77 24.20 -11.91
CA ILE A 361 -26.62 25.09 -11.82
C ILE A 361 -26.62 25.65 -10.39
N SER A 362 -25.50 25.49 -9.68
CA SER A 362 -25.04 26.46 -8.69
C SER A 362 -23.52 26.33 -8.57
N GLY A 363 -22.82 27.35 -9.08
CA GLY A 363 -21.36 27.40 -9.17
C GLY A 363 -20.66 27.61 -7.81
N PRO A 364 -19.33 27.40 -7.74
CA PRO A 364 -18.58 27.62 -6.53
C PRO A 364 -18.25 29.11 -6.39
N ASP A 365 -18.82 29.73 -5.36
CA ASP A 365 -18.45 31.06 -4.88
C ASP A 365 -17.13 30.95 -4.10
N HIS A 366 -16.07 31.54 -4.65
CA HIS A 366 -14.75 31.60 -4.02
C HIS A 366 -14.73 32.68 -2.94
N SER A 367 -15.27 32.36 -1.77
CA SER A 367 -14.96 33.08 -0.53
C SER A 367 -13.89 32.33 0.25
N SER A 368 -12.84 33.07 0.61
CA SER A 368 -11.72 32.69 1.45
C SER A 368 -12.19 32.20 2.82
N ARG A 369 -12.36 30.87 2.95
CA ARG A 369 -12.53 30.23 4.26
C ARG A 369 -11.18 30.14 4.96
N SER A 370 -11.01 30.94 6.00
CA SER A 370 -10.06 30.64 7.07
C SER A 370 -10.34 29.22 7.57
N VAL A 371 -9.35 28.34 7.51
CA VAL A 371 -9.44 27.00 8.11
C VAL A 371 -9.43 27.19 9.62
N ALA A 372 -10.62 27.40 10.20
CA ALA A 372 -10.82 27.21 11.63
C ALA A 372 -10.45 25.74 11.91
N LYS A 373 -9.45 25.51 12.77
CA LYS A 373 -9.15 24.17 13.28
C LYS A 373 -10.42 23.65 13.94
N SER A 374 -11.16 22.77 13.26
CA SER A 374 -12.33 22.13 13.84
C SER A 374 -11.89 21.38 15.10
N SER A 375 -12.47 21.70 16.24
CA SER A 375 -12.26 20.94 17.47
C SER A 375 -12.73 19.50 17.22
N LEU A 376 -11.79 18.55 17.21
CA LEU A 376 -12.12 17.14 17.16
C LEU A 376 -12.64 16.71 18.52
N THR A 377 -13.75 15.97 18.54
CA THR A 377 -14.17 15.29 19.76
C THR A 377 -13.20 14.15 20.06
N THR A 378 -13.17 13.68 21.31
CA THR A 378 -12.42 12.47 21.68
C THR A 378 -12.87 11.26 20.85
N ALA A 379 -14.17 11.17 20.54
CA ALA A 379 -14.71 10.15 19.63
C ALA A 379 -14.16 10.30 18.20
N ASP A 380 -14.01 11.52 17.68
CA ASP A 380 -13.41 11.75 16.36
C ASP A 380 -11.94 11.32 16.31
N VAL A 381 -11.17 11.62 17.37
CA VAL A 381 -9.77 11.20 17.46
C VAL A 381 -9.69 9.67 17.48
N VAL A 382 -10.48 9.00 18.34
CA VAL A 382 -10.51 7.53 18.42
C VAL A 382 -10.99 6.90 17.11
N ASN A 383 -12.05 7.40 16.49
CA ASN A 383 -12.61 6.87 15.24
C ASN A 383 -11.70 7.10 14.02
N ARG A 384 -10.84 8.13 14.07
CA ARG A 384 -9.80 8.37 13.07
C ARG A 384 -8.62 7.43 13.27
N SER A 385 -8.14 7.29 14.51
CA SER A 385 -7.02 6.41 14.84
C SER A 385 -7.36 4.92 14.72
N LEU A 386 -8.62 4.54 14.91
CA LEU A 386 -9.11 3.16 14.90
C LEU A 386 -10.11 2.92 13.76
N SER A 387 -9.89 3.51 12.58
CA SER A 387 -10.80 3.36 11.43
C SER A 387 -11.06 1.90 11.05
N ASP A 388 -10.06 1.03 11.25
CA ASP A 388 -10.11 -0.40 10.94
C ASP A 388 -10.89 -1.22 11.99
N LEU A 389 -11.25 -0.61 13.13
CA LEU A 389 -12.01 -1.26 14.20
C LEU A 389 -13.46 -0.77 14.28
N ARG A 390 -13.95 -0.07 13.27
CA ARG A 390 -15.35 0.38 13.23
C ARG A 390 -16.31 -0.82 13.30
N PRO A 391 -17.47 -0.68 13.97
CA PRO A 391 -18.48 -1.74 14.00
C PRO A 391 -18.88 -2.18 12.60
N LEU A 392 -19.11 -3.48 12.43
CA LEU A 392 -19.65 -4.01 11.17
C LEU A 392 -21.06 -3.43 10.94
N PRO A 393 -21.34 -2.76 9.82
CA PRO A 393 -22.65 -2.21 9.56
C PRO A 393 -23.63 -3.35 9.26
N VAL A 394 -24.67 -3.49 10.10
CA VAL A 394 -25.70 -4.53 9.97
C VAL A 394 -27.10 -3.93 10.00
N PHE A 395 -28.08 -4.61 9.40
CA PHE A 395 -29.50 -4.35 9.60
C PHE A 395 -30.26 -5.66 9.85
N SER A 396 -31.22 -5.64 10.76
CA SER A 396 -31.94 -6.86 11.17
C SER A 396 -33.01 -7.25 10.16
N ILE A 397 -33.10 -8.54 9.85
CA ILE A 397 -34.19 -9.14 9.07
C ILE A 397 -34.91 -10.22 9.88
N ALA A 398 -36.22 -10.37 9.68
CA ALA A 398 -37.05 -11.27 10.48
C ALA A 398 -36.62 -12.75 10.38
N ARG A 399 -36.30 -13.21 9.17
CA ARG A 399 -35.76 -14.55 8.92
C ARG A 399 -35.05 -14.61 7.57
N ALA A 400 -33.86 -15.21 7.52
CA ALA A 400 -33.24 -15.60 6.26
C ALA A 400 -33.99 -16.79 5.64
N VAL A 401 -33.87 -16.95 4.31
CA VAL A 401 -34.49 -18.09 3.59
C VAL A 401 -33.89 -19.42 4.06
N ARG A 402 -32.62 -19.42 4.46
CA ARG A 402 -31.87 -20.56 4.99
C ARG A 402 -30.96 -20.11 6.13
N PRO A 403 -30.54 -21.01 7.03
CA PRO A 403 -29.45 -20.72 7.97
C PRO A 403 -28.22 -20.25 7.20
N ARG A 404 -27.46 -19.30 7.76
CA ARG A 404 -26.33 -18.68 7.08
C ARG A 404 -25.09 -18.68 7.96
N ILE A 405 -23.97 -19.07 7.36
CA ILE A 405 -22.63 -18.93 7.93
C ILE A 405 -21.94 -17.79 7.19
N THR A 406 -21.64 -16.71 7.92
CA THR A 406 -20.99 -15.52 7.35
C THR A 406 -19.52 -15.51 7.73
N MET A 407 -18.65 -15.84 6.78
CA MET A 407 -17.20 -15.65 6.96
C MET A 407 -16.84 -14.19 6.71
N VAL A 408 -16.19 -13.53 7.66
CA VAL A 408 -15.69 -12.16 7.53
C VAL A 408 -14.16 -12.17 7.45
N THR A 409 -13.62 -11.62 6.38
CA THR A 409 -12.17 -11.57 6.10
C THR A 409 -11.76 -10.27 5.41
N ASP A 410 -10.48 -9.94 5.34
CA ASP A 410 -10.03 -8.71 4.68
C ASP A 410 -10.19 -8.76 3.15
N SER A 411 -9.78 -9.85 2.53
CA SER A 411 -9.72 -10.04 1.07
C SER A 411 -9.77 -11.53 0.71
N ILE A 412 -10.21 -11.84 -0.51
CA ILE A 412 -10.13 -13.17 -1.15
C ILE A 412 -9.45 -13.09 -2.53
N ALA A 413 -8.54 -12.13 -2.71
CA ALA A 413 -7.67 -12.10 -3.89
C ALA A 413 -6.75 -13.34 -3.94
N ALA A 414 -6.24 -13.69 -5.12
CA ALA A 414 -5.50 -14.95 -5.32
C ALA A 414 -4.29 -15.07 -4.37
N ASP A 415 -3.64 -13.93 -4.12
CA ASP A 415 -2.50 -13.75 -3.25
C ASP A 415 -2.84 -13.61 -1.75
N SER A 416 -4.14 -13.61 -1.41
CA SER A 416 -4.67 -13.52 -0.05
C SER A 416 -4.96 -14.91 0.53
N PHE A 417 -4.99 -15.95 -0.31
CA PHE A 417 -5.16 -17.34 0.14
C PHE A 417 -3.88 -18.01 0.64
N PHE A 418 -2.71 -17.38 0.50
CA PHE A 418 -1.52 -17.85 1.19
C PHE A 418 -1.74 -17.74 2.71
N GLY A 419 -1.86 -18.89 3.39
CA GLY A 419 -2.07 -18.97 4.84
C GLY A 419 -3.55 -18.95 5.26
N GLY A 420 -3.90 -18.12 6.25
CA GLY A 420 -5.10 -18.29 7.07
C GLY A 420 -6.47 -18.11 6.38
N VAL A 421 -6.57 -17.31 5.32
CA VAL A 421 -7.86 -17.06 4.64
C VAL A 421 -8.32 -18.29 3.84
N GLY A 422 -7.40 -19.01 3.20
CA GLY A 422 -7.72 -20.24 2.48
C GLY A 422 -8.30 -21.29 3.43
N THR A 423 -7.64 -21.49 4.56
CA THR A 423 -8.08 -22.39 5.64
C THR A 423 -9.44 -22.00 6.22
N ALA A 424 -9.66 -20.72 6.48
CA ALA A 424 -10.97 -20.23 6.93
C ALA A 424 -12.07 -20.49 5.88
N THR A 425 -11.76 -20.31 4.59
CA THR A 425 -12.69 -20.57 3.49
C THR A 425 -13.07 -22.05 3.42
N ILE A 426 -12.09 -22.95 3.59
CA ILE A 426 -12.31 -24.40 3.62
C ILE A 426 -13.19 -24.80 4.80
N LEU A 427 -12.87 -24.30 6.01
CA LEU A 427 -13.68 -24.55 7.20
C LEU A 427 -15.12 -24.05 7.00
N ALA A 428 -15.29 -22.81 6.52
CA ALA A 428 -16.59 -22.22 6.28
C ALA A 428 -17.41 -23.00 5.24
N ALA A 429 -16.77 -23.47 4.17
CA ALA A 429 -17.40 -24.27 3.13
C ALA A 429 -17.86 -25.63 3.65
N LEU A 430 -17.00 -26.35 4.37
CA LEU A 430 -17.35 -27.64 4.94
C LEU A 430 -18.42 -27.53 6.02
N TRP A 431 -18.35 -26.49 6.87
CA TRP A 431 -19.35 -26.23 7.90
C TRP A 431 -20.69 -25.85 7.30
N ALA A 432 -20.72 -24.97 6.29
CA ALA A 432 -21.96 -24.59 5.61
C ALA A 432 -22.59 -25.80 4.91
N LYS A 433 -21.78 -26.62 4.25
CA LYS A 433 -22.24 -27.85 3.61
C LYS A 433 -22.84 -28.82 4.63
N ARG A 434 -22.17 -29.03 5.78
CA ARG A 434 -22.63 -29.94 6.83
C ARG A 434 -23.97 -29.49 7.44
N ARG A 435 -24.14 -28.19 7.66
CA ARG A 435 -25.36 -27.59 8.22
C ARG A 435 -26.48 -27.41 7.19
N GLY A 436 -26.22 -27.65 5.89
CA GLY A 436 -27.14 -27.27 4.81
C GLY A 436 -27.42 -25.76 4.76
N ALA A 437 -26.44 -24.96 5.18
CA ALA A 437 -26.51 -23.51 5.29
C ALA A 437 -25.97 -22.82 4.03
N THR A 438 -26.40 -21.58 3.82
CA THR A 438 -25.75 -20.68 2.85
C THR A 438 -24.41 -20.21 3.41
N LEU A 439 -23.34 -20.34 2.63
CA LEU A 439 -22.06 -19.69 2.94
C LEU A 439 -22.06 -18.27 2.39
N ARG A 440 -21.98 -17.25 3.25
CA ARG A 440 -21.74 -15.87 2.85
C ARG A 440 -20.30 -15.49 3.13
N ILE A 441 -19.56 -15.05 2.12
CA ILE A 441 -18.19 -14.53 2.27
C ILE A 441 -18.22 -13.01 2.19
N SER A 442 -17.85 -12.37 3.29
CA SER A 442 -17.85 -10.93 3.46
C SER A 442 -16.43 -10.38 3.53
N THR A 443 -16.06 -9.50 2.61
CA THR A 443 -14.73 -8.87 2.59
C THR A 443 -14.76 -7.44 3.14
N LEU A 444 -13.69 -7.05 3.84
CA LEU A 444 -13.56 -5.73 4.47
C LEU A 444 -12.76 -4.71 3.64
N ARG A 445 -11.78 -5.15 2.85
CA ARG A 445 -10.80 -4.27 2.19
C ARG A 445 -10.82 -4.30 0.66
N ALA A 446 -11.35 -5.36 0.05
CA ALA A 446 -11.42 -5.50 -1.41
C ALA A 446 -12.71 -6.22 -1.84
N GLU A 447 -13.18 -5.95 -3.06
CA GLU A 447 -14.31 -6.68 -3.66
C GLU A 447 -13.96 -8.18 -3.80
N PRO A 448 -14.89 -9.10 -3.49
CA PRO A 448 -14.64 -10.52 -3.53
C PRO A 448 -14.52 -11.05 -4.97
N LEU A 449 -13.36 -11.64 -5.31
CA LEU A 449 -13.15 -12.36 -6.56
C LEU A 449 -13.66 -13.80 -6.43
N ARG A 450 -14.80 -14.11 -7.06
CA ARG A 450 -15.53 -15.37 -6.83
C ARG A 450 -14.80 -16.61 -7.33
N ASP A 451 -14.17 -16.52 -8.49
CA ASP A 451 -13.47 -17.64 -9.14
C ASP A 451 -12.33 -18.18 -8.28
N ASN A 452 -11.69 -17.30 -7.49
CA ASN A 452 -10.63 -17.66 -6.57
C ASN A 452 -11.09 -18.68 -5.52
N VAL A 453 -12.29 -18.52 -4.96
CA VAL A 453 -12.85 -19.47 -3.97
C VAL A 453 -13.15 -20.81 -4.63
N ALA A 454 -13.76 -20.80 -5.81
CA ALA A 454 -14.04 -22.02 -6.55
C ALA A 454 -12.74 -22.78 -6.88
N ASN A 455 -11.72 -22.08 -7.38
CA ASN A 455 -10.42 -22.65 -7.73
C ASN A 455 -9.71 -23.26 -6.51
N LEU A 456 -9.75 -22.59 -5.35
CA LEU A 456 -9.19 -23.11 -4.10
C LEU A 456 -9.86 -24.42 -3.69
N LEU A 457 -11.20 -24.42 -3.59
CA LEU A 457 -11.97 -25.60 -3.13
C LEU A 457 -11.77 -26.79 -4.06
N VAL A 458 -11.87 -26.58 -5.38
CA VAL A 458 -11.65 -27.62 -6.39
C VAL A 458 -10.23 -28.18 -6.33
N SER A 459 -9.22 -27.30 -6.25
CA SER A 459 -7.81 -27.70 -6.22
C SER A 459 -7.47 -28.54 -4.98
N LEU A 460 -8.17 -28.32 -3.87
CA LEU A 460 -7.98 -29.06 -2.62
C LEU A 460 -8.99 -30.20 -2.42
N GLY A 461 -9.79 -30.52 -3.44
CA GLY A 461 -10.76 -31.62 -3.40
C GLY A 461 -11.94 -31.39 -2.46
N VAL A 462 -12.16 -30.14 -2.02
CA VAL A 462 -13.26 -29.76 -1.11
C VAL A 462 -14.50 -29.46 -1.93
N LEU A 463 -15.58 -30.18 -1.68
CA LEU A 463 -16.85 -29.95 -2.34
C LEU A 463 -17.54 -28.69 -1.78
N PRO A 464 -17.92 -27.70 -2.63
CA PRO A 464 -18.56 -26.48 -2.17
C PRO A 464 -19.98 -26.74 -1.61
N PRO A 465 -20.50 -25.87 -0.73
CA PRO A 465 -21.90 -25.90 -0.33
C PRO A 465 -22.82 -25.53 -1.52
N GLU A 466 -24.10 -25.88 -1.44
CA GLU A 466 -25.07 -25.61 -2.50
C GLU A 466 -25.24 -24.12 -2.82
N HIS A 467 -25.08 -23.26 -1.81
CA HIS A 467 -25.33 -21.83 -1.93
C HIS A 467 -24.18 -21.02 -1.34
N ILE A 468 -23.56 -20.19 -2.19
CA ILE A 468 -22.50 -19.26 -1.83
C ILE A 468 -22.92 -17.84 -2.21
N GLU A 469 -22.85 -16.92 -1.26
CA GLU A 469 -23.09 -15.49 -1.41
C GLU A 469 -21.78 -14.72 -1.16
N PHE A 470 -21.62 -13.58 -1.83
CA PHE A 470 -20.46 -12.71 -1.67
C PHE A 470 -20.90 -11.29 -1.40
N CYS A 471 -20.28 -10.63 -0.42
CA CYS A 471 -20.53 -9.23 -0.12
C CYS A 471 -19.24 -8.47 0.19
N TYR A 472 -19.20 -7.20 -0.20
CA TYR A 472 -18.16 -6.26 0.18
C TYR A 472 -18.75 -5.23 1.13
N THR A 473 -18.36 -5.32 2.41
CA THR A 473 -18.95 -4.46 3.45
C THR A 473 -18.24 -3.12 3.53
N ASN A 474 -16.92 -3.07 3.40
CA ASN A 474 -16.08 -1.88 3.60
C ASN A 474 -16.42 -1.04 4.85
N ILE A 475 -15.73 -1.29 5.95
CA ILE A 475 -15.93 -0.56 7.22
C ILE A 475 -15.37 0.88 7.21
N SER A 476 -14.51 1.23 6.24
CA SER A 476 -13.80 2.52 6.19
C SER A 476 -14.58 3.65 5.47
N LYS A 477 -15.43 3.31 4.50
CA LYS A 477 -16.24 4.24 3.68
C LYS A 477 -17.67 3.72 3.64
N THR A 478 -18.67 4.52 4.09
CA THR A 478 -20.13 4.21 4.16
C THR A 478 -20.51 2.87 3.53
N GLY A 479 -20.17 1.80 4.25
CA GLY A 479 -20.23 0.44 3.76
C GLY A 479 -21.65 0.02 3.44
N ARG A 480 -21.83 -0.97 2.57
CA ARG A 480 -23.16 -1.57 2.42
C ARG A 480 -23.45 -2.38 3.69
N PRO A 481 -24.48 -2.03 4.47
CA PRO A 481 -24.81 -2.80 5.65
C PRO A 481 -25.24 -4.22 5.22
N ILE A 482 -24.88 -5.23 6.01
CA ILE A 482 -25.26 -6.61 5.74
C ILE A 482 -26.54 -6.96 6.49
N ASP A 483 -27.41 -7.75 5.87
CA ASP A 483 -28.59 -8.29 6.53
C ASP A 483 -28.17 -9.31 7.60
N LEU A 484 -28.78 -9.20 8.77
CA LEU A 484 -28.53 -10.07 9.92
C LEU A 484 -29.83 -10.75 10.35
N SER A 485 -29.89 -12.07 10.19
CA SER A 485 -30.95 -12.87 10.78
C SER A 485 -30.61 -13.32 12.20
N LYS A 486 -31.61 -13.82 12.93
CA LYS A 486 -31.42 -14.43 14.25
C LYS A 486 -30.60 -15.73 14.19
N ASP A 487 -30.72 -16.47 13.09
CA ASP A 487 -30.08 -17.77 12.88
C ASP A 487 -28.70 -17.66 12.17
N ASP A 488 -28.23 -16.43 11.93
CA ASP A 488 -26.92 -16.18 11.28
C ASP A 488 -25.79 -16.38 12.30
N VAL A 489 -24.77 -17.15 11.88
CA VAL A 489 -23.53 -17.38 12.63
C VAL A 489 -22.35 -16.80 11.85
N PHE A 490 -21.36 -16.26 12.54
CA PHE A 490 -20.21 -15.58 11.96
C PHE A 490 -18.92 -16.37 12.20
N LEU A 491 -18.10 -16.50 11.16
CA LEU A 491 -16.72 -16.99 11.25
C LEU A 491 -15.77 -15.82 10.94
N THR A 492 -14.93 -15.43 11.90
CA THR A 492 -14.01 -14.28 11.76
C THR A 492 -12.56 -14.74 11.69
N THR A 493 -11.74 -14.08 10.87
CA THR A 493 -10.39 -14.56 10.53
C THR A 493 -9.23 -13.79 11.17
N SER A 494 -9.52 -12.66 11.79
CA SER A 494 -8.53 -11.78 12.43
C SER A 494 -9.10 -11.13 13.69
N TRP A 495 -8.26 -10.60 14.56
CA TRP A 495 -8.70 -9.96 15.79
C TRP A 495 -9.51 -8.70 15.48
N TRP A 496 -9.14 -7.95 14.43
CA TRP A 496 -9.90 -6.76 14.02
C TRP A 496 -11.26 -7.14 13.43
N SER A 497 -11.33 -8.13 12.53
CA SER A 497 -12.62 -8.59 11.99
C SER A 497 -13.54 -9.15 13.08
N THR A 498 -12.97 -9.84 14.06
CA THR A 498 -13.68 -10.31 15.26
C THR A 498 -14.21 -9.15 16.08
N ALA A 499 -13.38 -8.12 16.35
CA ALA A 499 -13.80 -6.93 17.07
C ALA A 499 -14.90 -6.14 16.31
N ASN A 500 -14.81 -6.04 14.98
CA ASN A 500 -15.84 -5.40 14.14
C ASN A 500 -17.18 -6.11 14.31
N VAL A 501 -17.18 -7.46 14.28
CA VAL A 501 -18.40 -8.29 14.38
C VAL A 501 -18.97 -8.26 15.79
N LEU A 502 -18.14 -8.40 16.84
CA LEU A 502 -18.57 -8.38 18.25
C LEU A 502 -19.24 -7.06 18.66
N SER A 503 -18.98 -5.98 17.93
CA SER A 503 -19.65 -4.69 18.15
C SER A 503 -21.13 -4.68 17.74
N ALA A 504 -21.57 -5.66 16.93
CA ALA A 504 -22.92 -5.72 16.37
C ALA A 504 -23.61 -7.08 16.56
N VAL A 505 -22.85 -8.14 16.83
CA VAL A 505 -23.32 -9.52 16.93
C VAL A 505 -22.93 -10.10 18.30
N PRO A 506 -23.86 -10.71 19.06
CA PRO A 506 -23.56 -11.41 20.30
C PRO A 506 -22.50 -12.50 20.10
N HIS A 507 -21.58 -12.62 21.06
CA HIS A 507 -20.40 -13.50 20.98
C HIS A 507 -20.74 -14.99 20.82
N GLU A 508 -21.92 -15.43 21.26
CA GLU A 508 -22.41 -16.80 21.14
C GLU A 508 -22.61 -17.23 19.67
N ARG A 509 -22.82 -16.26 18.78
CA ARG A 509 -22.98 -16.44 17.34
C ARG A 509 -21.71 -16.14 16.56
N VAL A 510 -20.58 -15.93 17.24
CA VAL A 510 -19.28 -15.65 16.62
C VAL A 510 -18.32 -16.78 16.93
N VAL A 511 -17.71 -17.31 15.88
CA VAL A 511 -16.62 -18.27 15.93
C VAL A 511 -15.38 -17.58 15.38
N TYR A 512 -14.34 -17.51 16.19
CA TYR A 512 -13.07 -16.89 15.81
C TYR A 512 -12.06 -17.98 15.44
N ILE A 513 -11.69 -18.06 14.15
CA ILE A 513 -10.59 -18.93 13.73
C ILE A 513 -9.24 -18.24 13.99
N LEU A 514 -8.49 -18.78 14.95
CA LEU A 514 -7.18 -18.31 15.35
C LEU A 514 -6.11 -19.05 14.55
N GLN A 515 -5.51 -18.34 13.61
CA GLN A 515 -4.45 -18.88 12.75
C GLN A 515 -3.05 -18.64 13.31
N GLU A 516 -2.94 -17.68 14.23
CA GLU A 516 -1.69 -17.19 14.81
C GLU A 516 -1.92 -16.59 16.19
N ASP A 517 -0.83 -16.34 16.92
CA ASP A 517 -0.85 -15.42 18.06
C ASP A 517 -0.79 -13.98 17.55
N GLU A 518 -1.96 -13.39 17.28
CA GLU A 518 -2.07 -12.07 16.67
C GLU A 518 -1.55 -10.92 17.55
N ARG A 519 -1.27 -11.18 18.84
CA ARG A 519 -0.56 -10.23 19.72
C ARG A 519 0.86 -9.97 19.22
N MET A 520 1.48 -10.98 18.60
CA MET A 520 2.85 -10.91 18.11
C MET A 520 2.98 -10.10 16.80
N PHE A 521 1.88 -9.63 16.22
CA PHE A 521 1.93 -8.76 15.04
C PHE A 521 2.40 -7.34 15.37
N TYR A 522 2.37 -6.97 16.66
CA TYR A 522 2.59 -5.60 17.11
C TYR A 522 3.63 -5.55 18.24
N PRO A 523 4.43 -4.48 18.32
CA PRO A 523 5.09 -4.08 19.57
C PRO A 523 4.07 -3.85 20.70
N HIS A 524 4.56 -3.74 21.94
CA HIS A 524 3.71 -3.36 23.07
C HIS A 524 3.03 -2.00 22.82
N GLY A 525 1.70 -1.99 22.80
CA GLY A 525 0.90 -0.83 22.44
C GLY A 525 -0.61 -1.11 22.41
N ASP A 526 -1.39 -0.15 21.93
CA ASP A 526 -2.86 -0.22 21.90
C ASP A 526 -3.37 -1.37 21.03
N GLU A 527 -2.77 -1.62 19.86
CA GLU A 527 -3.14 -2.71 18.96
C GLU A 527 -2.91 -4.07 19.60
N GLN A 528 -1.75 -4.28 20.20
CA GLN A 528 -1.44 -5.52 20.92
C GLN A 528 -2.43 -5.77 22.06
N LEU A 529 -2.73 -4.72 22.85
CA LEU A 529 -3.69 -4.82 23.96
C LEU A 529 -5.10 -5.14 23.46
N ARG A 530 -5.54 -4.55 22.36
CA ARG A 530 -6.86 -4.82 21.76
C ARG A 530 -6.96 -6.21 21.13
N ALA A 531 -5.90 -6.67 20.48
CA ALA A 531 -5.79 -8.05 20.00
C ALA A 531 -5.94 -9.03 21.18
N TYR A 532 -5.16 -8.82 22.24
CA TYR A 532 -5.25 -9.62 23.47
C TYR A 532 -6.65 -9.60 24.08
N ASN A 533 -7.28 -8.43 24.19
CA ASN A 533 -8.63 -8.29 24.73
C ASN A 533 -9.69 -9.02 23.89
N THR A 534 -9.54 -9.00 22.57
CA THR A 534 -10.47 -9.69 21.66
C THR A 534 -10.31 -11.20 21.78
N MET A 535 -9.07 -11.70 21.78
CA MET A 535 -8.75 -13.13 21.89
C MET A 535 -9.21 -13.76 23.21
N ARG A 536 -9.25 -12.97 24.31
CA ARG A 536 -9.71 -13.40 25.64
C ARG A 536 -11.19 -13.09 25.93
N THR A 537 -11.98 -12.74 24.92
CA THR A 537 -13.41 -12.43 25.11
C THR A 537 -14.10 -13.63 25.79
N PRO A 538 -14.73 -13.44 26.97
CA PRO A 538 -15.40 -14.53 27.67
C PRO A 538 -16.49 -15.19 26.83
N GLY A 539 -16.58 -16.52 26.87
CA GLY A 539 -17.59 -17.29 26.13
C GLY A 539 -17.40 -17.35 24.60
N LEU A 540 -16.48 -16.56 24.02
CA LEU A 540 -16.25 -16.57 22.57
C LEU A 540 -15.75 -17.95 22.12
N ARG A 541 -16.36 -18.53 21.09
CA ARG A 541 -15.92 -19.80 20.52
C ARG A 541 -14.71 -19.59 19.62
N ARG A 542 -13.69 -20.43 19.75
CA ARG A 542 -12.43 -20.31 19.02
C ARG A 542 -12.04 -21.62 18.34
N VAL A 543 -11.53 -21.52 17.12
CA VAL A 543 -10.98 -22.67 16.38
C VAL A 543 -9.52 -22.36 16.10
N VAL A 544 -8.59 -23.09 16.72
CA VAL A 544 -7.16 -22.80 16.61
C VAL A 544 -6.51 -23.68 15.55
N ASN A 545 -5.77 -23.07 14.63
CA ASN A 545 -5.00 -23.82 13.64
C ASN A 545 -3.69 -24.32 14.25
N THR A 546 -3.56 -25.64 14.25
CA THR A 546 -2.54 -26.47 14.89
C THR A 546 -2.67 -26.58 16.40
N LYS A 547 -2.41 -27.80 16.90
CA LYS A 547 -2.30 -28.06 18.33
C LYS A 547 -1.18 -27.24 18.96
N LEU A 548 -0.09 -27.02 18.23
CA LEU A 548 1.08 -26.29 18.70
C LEU A 548 0.75 -24.84 19.06
N LEU A 549 -0.04 -24.16 18.22
CA LEU A 549 -0.54 -22.82 18.52
C LEU A 549 -1.55 -22.84 19.68
N TYR A 550 -2.44 -23.84 19.73
CA TYR A 550 -3.41 -24.00 20.80
C TYR A 550 -2.73 -24.10 22.17
N ASP A 551 -1.72 -24.97 22.29
CA ASP A 551 -0.96 -25.15 23.53
C ASP A 551 -0.21 -23.86 23.91
N HIS A 552 0.42 -23.18 22.94
CA HIS A 552 1.08 -21.89 23.19
C HIS A 552 0.12 -20.81 23.72
N LEU A 553 -1.07 -20.67 23.13
CA LEU A 553 -2.04 -19.66 23.55
C LEU A 553 -2.55 -19.93 24.97
N ILE A 554 -2.62 -21.19 25.38
CA ILE A 554 -2.92 -21.54 26.77
C ILE A 554 -1.78 -21.13 27.69
N ASP A 555 -0.54 -21.51 27.35
CA ASP A 555 0.64 -21.26 28.19
C ASP A 555 0.92 -19.77 28.35
N THR A 556 0.57 -18.97 27.34
CA THR A 556 0.73 -17.51 27.32
C THR A 556 -0.51 -16.74 27.78
N GLY A 557 -1.45 -17.42 28.45
CA GLY A 557 -2.47 -16.79 29.28
C GLY A 557 -3.74 -16.32 28.58
N ILE A 558 -4.15 -16.90 27.44
CA ILE A 558 -5.49 -16.65 26.90
C ILE A 558 -6.53 -17.38 27.78
N THR A 559 -7.06 -16.68 28.77
CA THR A 559 -8.07 -17.19 29.71
C THR A 559 -9.33 -17.68 28.97
N GLY A 560 -9.92 -18.78 29.44
CA GLY A 560 -11.17 -19.31 28.88
C GLY A 560 -11.01 -20.04 27.54
N LEU A 561 -9.76 -20.29 27.09
CA LEU A 561 -9.51 -20.98 25.81
C LEU A 561 -9.79 -22.48 25.90
N ARG A 562 -9.49 -23.13 27.04
CA ARG A 562 -9.70 -24.59 27.19
C ARG A 562 -11.17 -24.98 27.13
N GLU A 563 -12.04 -24.11 27.61
CA GLU A 563 -13.48 -24.35 27.76
C GLU A 563 -14.26 -24.07 26.47
N HIS A 564 -13.77 -23.15 25.63
CA HIS A 564 -14.49 -22.65 24.46
C HIS A 564 -13.64 -22.64 23.18
N ALA A 565 -12.66 -23.53 23.09
CA ALA A 565 -11.89 -23.69 21.86
C ALA A 565 -11.59 -25.15 21.52
N THR A 566 -11.56 -25.39 20.22
CA THR A 566 -11.04 -26.63 19.61
C THR A 566 -9.84 -26.28 18.71
N TRP A 567 -9.13 -27.30 18.24
CA TRP A 567 -8.01 -27.14 17.33
C TRP A 567 -8.06 -28.21 16.23
N PHE A 568 -7.37 -27.94 15.13
CA PHE A 568 -7.22 -28.88 14.00
C PHE A 568 -5.83 -28.78 13.40
N GLU A 569 -5.42 -29.79 12.63
CA GLU A 569 -4.19 -29.72 11.83
C GLU A 569 -4.52 -29.41 10.36
N PRO A 570 -3.65 -28.71 9.62
CA PRO A 570 -3.86 -28.50 8.19
C PRO A 570 -3.74 -29.81 7.40
N ALA A 571 -4.41 -29.87 6.25
CA ALA A 571 -4.37 -31.02 5.36
C ALA A 571 -3.80 -30.66 3.97
N PHE A 572 -3.14 -31.65 3.37
CA PHE A 572 -2.40 -31.56 2.11
C PHE A 572 -2.82 -32.73 1.20
N PRO A 573 -3.95 -32.61 0.47
CA PRO A 573 -4.53 -33.70 -0.30
C PRO A 573 -3.61 -34.28 -1.37
N ASP A 574 -3.61 -35.61 -1.53
CA ASP A 574 -2.76 -36.31 -2.51
C ASP A 574 -3.09 -35.96 -3.96
N SER A 575 -4.30 -35.43 -4.24
CA SER A 575 -4.66 -34.89 -5.55
C SER A 575 -3.86 -33.63 -5.93
N ALA A 576 -3.35 -32.92 -4.92
CA ALA A 576 -2.66 -31.65 -5.06
C ALA A 576 -1.17 -31.77 -4.68
N TYR A 577 -0.85 -32.44 -3.58
CA TYR A 577 0.48 -32.45 -2.98
C TYR A 577 1.19 -33.78 -3.17
N PHE A 578 2.08 -33.83 -4.17
CA PHE A 578 2.91 -34.98 -4.49
C PHE A 578 4.18 -34.55 -5.23
N PRO A 579 5.28 -35.32 -5.13
CA PRO A 579 6.53 -35.00 -5.83
C PRO A 579 6.44 -35.25 -7.34
N ASP A 580 6.94 -34.32 -8.14
CA ASP A 580 7.16 -34.54 -9.58
C ASP A 580 8.42 -35.37 -9.80
N ARG A 581 8.29 -36.55 -10.42
CA ARG A 581 9.42 -37.44 -10.76
C ARG A 581 10.12 -37.05 -12.06
N VAL A 582 10.51 -35.79 -12.20
CA VAL A 582 11.22 -35.28 -13.39
C VAL A 582 12.71 -35.18 -13.11
N GLN A 583 13.53 -35.84 -13.92
CA GLN A 583 14.98 -35.68 -13.88
C GLN A 583 15.36 -34.28 -14.39
N ARG A 584 16.16 -33.55 -13.59
CA ARG A 584 16.62 -32.19 -13.90
C ARG A 584 18.13 -32.13 -13.81
N GLN A 585 18.75 -31.25 -14.60
CA GLN A 585 20.19 -31.00 -14.55
C GLN A 585 20.62 -30.30 -13.26
N LYS A 586 19.81 -29.35 -12.78
CA LYS A 586 20.00 -28.64 -11.50
C LYS A 586 18.81 -28.89 -10.59
N ARG A 587 19.06 -28.86 -9.29
CA ARG A 587 18.03 -28.94 -8.24
C ARG A 587 17.37 -27.58 -8.03
N ASN A 588 16.14 -27.57 -7.54
CA ASN A 588 15.42 -26.33 -7.28
C ASN A 588 15.41 -25.99 -5.78
N PHE A 589 15.83 -24.76 -5.47
CA PHE A 589 15.80 -24.20 -4.14
C PHE A 589 14.67 -23.17 -3.99
N PHE A 590 13.84 -23.30 -2.96
CA PHE A 590 12.73 -22.40 -2.65
C PHE A 590 13.08 -21.48 -1.47
N PHE A 591 12.84 -20.17 -1.59
CA PHE A 591 12.88 -19.25 -0.46
C PHE A 591 11.55 -18.53 -0.30
N TYR A 592 10.94 -18.61 0.88
CA TYR A 592 9.71 -17.87 1.18
C TYR A 592 10.04 -16.41 1.53
N ALA A 593 9.95 -15.53 0.55
CA ALA A 593 10.50 -14.19 0.59
C ALA A 593 9.39 -13.14 0.79
N ARG A 594 9.15 -12.70 2.03
CA ARG A 594 8.06 -11.75 2.37
C ARG A 594 8.59 -10.53 3.13
N PRO A 595 9.11 -9.50 2.45
CA PRO A 595 9.73 -8.33 3.10
C PRO A 595 8.77 -7.58 4.05
N ASN A 596 7.49 -7.53 3.71
CA ASN A 596 6.47 -6.81 4.47
C ASN A 596 5.81 -7.65 5.59
N ASN A 597 6.37 -8.82 5.93
CA ASN A 597 5.85 -9.69 6.99
C ASN A 597 6.98 -10.02 7.97
N ALA A 598 7.12 -9.23 9.05
CA ALA A 598 8.22 -9.33 10.02
C ALA A 598 8.47 -10.77 10.53
N ARG A 599 7.40 -11.52 10.80
CA ARG A 599 7.46 -12.92 11.24
C ARG A 599 8.17 -13.87 10.28
N ASN A 600 8.26 -13.55 8.98
CA ASN A 600 8.94 -14.39 7.99
C ASN A 600 10.46 -14.20 7.96
N LEU A 601 11.02 -13.34 8.82
CA LEU A 601 12.46 -13.14 8.99
C LEU A 601 13.20 -12.94 7.66
N TYR A 602 12.61 -12.17 6.75
CA TYR A 602 13.09 -11.99 5.39
C TYR A 602 14.59 -11.62 5.31
N LEU A 603 15.03 -10.65 6.11
CA LEU A 603 16.43 -10.21 6.14
C LEU A 603 17.38 -11.30 6.64
N LEU A 604 17.05 -11.98 7.74
CA LEU A 604 17.83 -13.11 8.25
C LEU A 604 17.92 -14.24 7.20
N GLY A 605 16.84 -14.49 6.48
CA GLY A 605 16.82 -15.44 5.37
C GLY A 605 17.80 -15.03 4.26
N LEU A 606 17.83 -13.76 3.86
CA LEU A 606 18.80 -13.26 2.88
C LEU A 606 20.25 -13.35 3.38
N GLU A 607 20.53 -12.98 4.62
CA GLU A 607 21.86 -13.09 5.23
C GLU A 607 22.35 -14.55 5.21
N THR A 608 21.47 -15.47 5.60
CA THR A 608 21.74 -16.91 5.58
C THR A 608 22.02 -17.40 4.15
N LEU A 609 21.20 -17.02 3.17
CA LEU A 609 21.37 -17.44 1.79
C LEU A 609 22.64 -16.85 1.16
N ASN A 610 22.96 -15.60 1.48
CA ASN A 610 24.21 -14.97 1.03
C ASN A 610 25.42 -15.75 1.54
N ALA A 611 25.46 -16.03 2.85
CA ALA A 611 26.52 -16.83 3.44
C ALA A 611 26.54 -18.28 2.89
N ALA A 612 25.38 -18.86 2.59
CA ALA A 612 25.30 -20.22 2.03
C ALA A 612 25.88 -20.31 0.61
N VAL A 613 25.68 -19.28 -0.21
CA VAL A 613 26.29 -19.18 -1.55
C VAL A 613 27.80 -18.93 -1.43
N GLU A 614 28.22 -18.00 -0.58
CA GLU A 614 29.63 -17.67 -0.36
C GLU A 614 30.44 -18.87 0.17
N GLN A 615 29.84 -19.70 1.03
CA GLN A 615 30.46 -20.92 1.58
C GLN A 615 30.30 -22.15 0.68
N GLY A 616 29.71 -22.00 -0.50
CA GLY A 616 29.55 -23.08 -1.48
C GLY A 616 28.56 -24.19 -1.05
N ILE A 617 27.66 -23.92 -0.11
CA ILE A 617 26.57 -24.82 0.27
C ILE A 617 25.54 -24.89 -0.86
N LEU A 618 25.19 -23.72 -1.41
CA LEU A 618 24.30 -23.57 -2.56
C LEU A 618 25.11 -23.10 -3.77
N LYS A 619 25.64 -24.06 -4.55
CA LYS A 619 26.50 -23.73 -5.70
C LYS A 619 25.69 -23.37 -6.97
N PRO A 620 26.14 -22.38 -7.76
CA PRO A 620 25.48 -21.95 -9.00
C PRO A 620 25.30 -23.05 -10.06
N ASP A 621 26.19 -24.03 -10.14
CA ASP A 621 26.15 -25.14 -11.09
C ASP A 621 25.23 -26.28 -10.65
N GLU A 622 24.89 -26.37 -9.37
CA GLU A 622 24.04 -27.42 -8.79
C GLU A 622 22.59 -26.97 -8.54
N TRP A 623 22.35 -25.66 -8.31
CA TRP A 623 21.06 -25.14 -7.84
C TRP A 623 20.47 -24.02 -8.71
N ASN A 624 19.15 -24.07 -8.90
CA ASN A 624 18.32 -22.95 -9.34
C ASN A 624 17.65 -22.32 -8.12
N ILE A 625 17.78 -21.01 -7.93
CA ILE A 625 17.22 -20.31 -6.77
C ILE A 625 15.90 -19.61 -7.14
N HIS A 626 14.85 -19.90 -6.38
CA HIS A 626 13.50 -19.36 -6.54
C HIS A 626 13.08 -18.60 -5.30
N PHE A 627 12.84 -17.29 -5.42
CA PHE A 627 12.31 -16.45 -4.36
C PHE A 627 10.81 -16.29 -4.60
N VAL A 628 10.01 -16.77 -3.66
CA VAL A 628 8.54 -16.82 -3.80
C VAL A 628 7.89 -15.94 -2.76
N GLY A 629 7.13 -14.94 -3.21
CA GLY A 629 6.54 -13.97 -2.30
C GLY A 629 5.79 -12.81 -2.95
N ARG A 630 5.95 -11.61 -2.38
CA ARG A 630 5.34 -10.37 -2.86
C ARG A 630 6.20 -9.17 -2.50
N ASP A 631 6.17 -8.15 -3.36
CA ASP A 631 6.86 -6.87 -3.22
C ASP A 631 8.39 -7.07 -3.19
N LEU A 632 8.87 -8.02 -4.00
CA LEU A 632 10.26 -8.41 -4.05
C LEU A 632 11.05 -7.50 -5.00
N PRO A 633 12.13 -6.85 -4.52
CA PRO A 633 13.00 -6.10 -5.41
C PRO A 633 13.76 -7.05 -6.35
N VAL A 634 14.21 -6.54 -7.50
CA VAL A 634 15.15 -7.28 -8.34
C VAL A 634 16.49 -7.36 -7.60
N MET A 635 17.00 -8.57 -7.41
CA MET A 635 18.26 -8.81 -6.70
C MET A 635 19.02 -10.00 -7.28
N ALA A 636 20.32 -10.05 -6.98
CA ALA A 636 21.20 -11.16 -7.30
C ALA A 636 22.19 -11.37 -6.14
N PHE A 637 22.71 -12.58 -6.00
CA PHE A 637 23.79 -12.83 -5.03
C PHE A 637 25.10 -12.16 -5.49
N PRO A 638 26.00 -11.79 -4.55
CA PRO A 638 27.39 -11.49 -4.85
C PRO A 638 28.00 -12.62 -5.69
N GLY A 639 28.66 -12.28 -6.79
CA GLY A 639 29.16 -13.26 -7.77
C GLY A 639 28.19 -13.60 -8.91
N GLY A 640 26.99 -12.99 -8.94
CA GLY A 640 26.13 -12.98 -10.13
C GLY A 640 25.25 -14.23 -10.31
N MET A 641 25.05 -15.04 -9.27
CA MET A 641 24.10 -16.16 -9.32
C MET A 641 22.68 -15.62 -9.52
N PRO A 642 21.97 -16.01 -10.59
CA PRO A 642 20.64 -15.47 -10.89
C PRO A 642 19.59 -15.99 -9.92
N ILE A 643 18.64 -15.12 -9.57
CA ILE A 643 17.48 -15.43 -8.72
C ILE A 643 16.22 -15.36 -9.57
N THR A 644 15.40 -16.41 -9.52
CA THR A 644 14.07 -16.43 -10.14
C THR A 644 13.06 -15.88 -9.13
N ILE A 645 12.50 -14.70 -9.41
CA ILE A 645 11.48 -14.08 -8.57
C ILE A 645 10.10 -14.54 -9.05
N ILE A 646 9.27 -15.02 -8.13
CA ILE A 646 7.93 -15.54 -8.38
C ILE A 646 6.94 -14.84 -7.46
N GLU A 647 6.01 -14.09 -8.03
CA GLU A 647 5.00 -13.33 -7.30
C GLU A 647 3.59 -13.69 -7.76
N SER A 648 2.63 -13.59 -6.84
CA SER A 648 1.19 -13.61 -7.14
C SER A 648 0.70 -14.79 -8.00
N LEU A 649 1.19 -16.00 -7.69
CA LEU A 649 0.71 -17.21 -8.37
C LEU A 649 -0.71 -17.59 -7.91
N PRO A 650 -1.61 -17.94 -8.86
CA PRO A 650 -2.82 -18.70 -8.55
C PRO A 650 -2.47 -20.01 -7.83
N TRP A 651 -3.39 -20.50 -7.00
CA TRP A 651 -3.15 -21.63 -6.11
C TRP A 651 -2.72 -22.92 -6.84
N ASP A 652 -3.36 -23.24 -7.98
CA ASP A 652 -3.01 -24.40 -8.81
C ASP A 652 -1.55 -24.32 -9.32
N LYS A 653 -1.12 -23.13 -9.72
CA LYS A 653 0.25 -22.87 -10.18
C LYS A 653 1.25 -22.91 -9.04
N TYR A 654 0.88 -22.38 -7.88
CA TYR A 654 1.70 -22.46 -6.68
C TYR A 654 1.98 -23.91 -6.28
N VAL A 655 0.94 -24.73 -6.15
CA VAL A 655 1.09 -26.14 -5.80
C VAL A 655 1.90 -26.89 -6.86
N THR A 656 1.61 -26.66 -8.15
CA THR A 656 2.38 -27.27 -9.25
C THR A 656 3.87 -26.93 -9.17
N MET A 657 4.22 -25.69 -8.86
CA MET A 657 5.61 -25.28 -8.68
C MET A 657 6.27 -26.01 -7.50
N LEU A 658 5.58 -26.13 -6.36
CA LEU A 658 6.11 -26.82 -5.17
C LEU A 658 6.48 -28.28 -5.43
N ARG A 659 5.73 -28.99 -6.30
CA ARG A 659 6.04 -30.38 -6.70
C ARG A 659 7.42 -30.55 -7.31
N SER A 660 7.99 -29.47 -7.84
CA SER A 660 9.29 -29.44 -8.50
C SER A 660 10.44 -28.98 -7.60
N MET A 661 10.18 -28.63 -6.34
CA MET A 661 11.19 -28.13 -5.41
C MET A 661 11.94 -29.28 -4.71
N ASP A 662 13.23 -29.08 -4.43
CA ASP A 662 14.07 -30.08 -3.78
C ASP A 662 14.40 -29.72 -2.33
N LEU A 663 14.79 -28.46 -2.12
CA LEU A 663 15.12 -27.88 -0.82
C LEU A 663 14.43 -26.52 -0.71
N GLY A 664 14.00 -26.13 0.49
CA GLY A 664 13.56 -24.75 0.71
C GLY A 664 13.91 -24.21 2.08
N LEU A 665 14.01 -22.88 2.16
CA LEU A 665 14.10 -22.11 3.38
C LEU A 665 12.80 -21.33 3.57
N SER A 666 12.10 -21.56 4.67
CA SER A 666 10.90 -20.81 5.02
C SER A 666 10.85 -20.58 6.52
N LEU A 667 11.08 -19.33 6.90
CA LEU A 667 11.16 -18.89 8.28
C LEU A 667 9.82 -18.36 8.77
N MET A 668 9.56 -18.57 10.06
CA MET A 668 8.33 -18.24 10.74
C MET A 668 8.57 -18.08 12.26
N LEU A 669 8.74 -16.84 12.72
CA LEU A 669 8.96 -16.48 14.12
C LEU A 669 7.63 -16.40 14.91
N THR A 670 6.96 -17.54 15.02
CA THR A 670 5.71 -17.77 15.78
C THR A 670 5.65 -19.26 16.13
N PRO A 671 4.87 -19.68 17.14
CA PRO A 671 4.66 -21.09 17.46
C PRO A 671 4.03 -21.87 16.29
N HIS A 672 3.26 -21.21 15.43
CA HIS A 672 2.66 -21.87 14.27
C HIS A 672 3.74 -22.45 13.32
N PRO A 673 3.57 -23.66 12.76
CA PRO A 673 4.55 -24.28 11.86
C PRO A 673 4.70 -23.58 10.51
N SER A 674 3.75 -22.71 10.16
CA SER A 674 3.59 -22.11 8.83
C SER A 674 3.15 -23.11 7.76
N TYR A 675 2.52 -22.62 6.69
CA TYR A 675 2.10 -23.45 5.56
C TYR A 675 3.26 -23.82 4.62
N PRO A 676 4.10 -22.87 4.15
CA PRO A 676 5.11 -23.19 3.13
C PRO A 676 6.11 -24.31 3.49
N PRO A 677 6.61 -24.45 4.74
CA PRO A 677 7.43 -25.62 5.11
C PRO A 677 6.66 -26.93 4.94
N LEU A 678 5.40 -26.97 5.39
CA LEU A 678 4.55 -28.16 5.32
C LEU A 678 4.14 -28.46 3.88
N ASP A 679 3.85 -27.44 3.07
CA ASP A 679 3.56 -27.57 1.64
C ASP A 679 4.75 -28.21 0.89
N LEU A 680 5.97 -27.77 1.18
CA LEU A 680 7.20 -28.35 0.61
C LEU A 680 7.36 -29.82 1.00
N ALA A 681 7.24 -30.15 2.29
CA ALA A 681 7.33 -31.53 2.78
C ALA A 681 6.23 -32.43 2.20
N ALA A 682 5.00 -31.90 2.08
CA ALA A 682 3.87 -32.60 1.46
C ALA A 682 4.07 -32.89 -0.03
N CYS A 683 4.92 -32.12 -0.71
CA CYS A 683 5.39 -32.34 -2.07
C CYS A 683 6.71 -33.13 -2.14
N GLY A 684 7.22 -33.63 -1.01
CA GLY A 684 8.44 -34.43 -0.93
C GLY A 684 9.74 -33.64 -0.96
N ALA A 685 9.71 -32.31 -0.86
CA ALA A 685 10.91 -31.48 -0.69
C ALA A 685 11.41 -31.51 0.76
N VAL A 686 12.69 -31.21 0.96
CA VAL A 686 13.25 -30.92 2.28
C VAL A 686 13.00 -29.45 2.58
N ALA A 687 12.55 -29.11 3.79
CA ALA A 687 12.35 -27.72 4.18
C ALA A 687 13.10 -27.39 5.48
N VAL A 688 13.94 -26.36 5.41
CA VAL A 688 14.59 -25.73 6.57
C VAL A 688 13.68 -24.60 7.07
N THR A 689 13.41 -24.62 8.37
CA THR A 689 12.64 -23.60 9.09
C THR A 689 13.28 -23.33 10.46
N ASN A 690 12.68 -22.45 11.26
CA ASN A 690 13.20 -22.10 12.58
C ASN A 690 12.41 -22.70 13.73
N SER A 691 13.10 -22.92 14.85
CA SER A 691 12.51 -23.10 16.17
C SER A 691 11.95 -21.77 16.71
N TYR A 692 10.92 -21.86 17.56
CA TYR A 692 10.38 -20.74 18.33
C TYR A 692 9.42 -21.24 19.43
N GLY A 693 9.68 -20.90 20.71
CA GLY A 693 8.80 -21.28 21.81
C GLY A 693 8.59 -22.79 21.89
N LEU A 694 7.34 -23.27 21.87
CA LEU A 694 7.03 -24.71 21.84
C LEU A 694 7.43 -25.40 20.53
N LYS A 695 7.60 -24.65 19.44
CA LYS A 695 8.06 -25.17 18.15
C LYS A 695 9.56 -25.43 18.20
N GLN A 696 9.96 -26.57 18.76
CA GLN A 696 11.36 -27.01 18.79
C GLN A 696 11.69 -27.99 17.65
N SER A 697 10.69 -28.76 17.21
CA SER A 697 10.79 -29.70 16.10
C SER A 697 9.45 -29.83 15.41
N LEU A 698 9.47 -30.16 14.11
CA LEU A 698 8.30 -30.49 13.31
C LEU A 698 8.33 -31.94 12.79
N ALA A 699 9.16 -32.81 13.40
CA ALA A 699 9.28 -34.21 13.00
C ALA A 699 7.97 -35.00 13.11
N THR A 700 7.03 -34.56 13.96
CA THR A 700 5.67 -35.13 14.03
C THR A 700 4.90 -34.98 12.72
N TYR A 701 5.23 -33.98 11.91
CA TYR A 701 4.67 -33.77 10.58
C TYR A 701 5.49 -34.50 9.52
N SER A 702 6.82 -34.33 9.51
CA SER A 702 7.70 -35.01 8.57
C SER A 702 9.17 -34.90 9.00
N ASP A 703 9.93 -35.97 8.81
CA ASP A 703 11.39 -35.98 8.97
C ASP A 703 12.12 -35.19 7.86
N ASN A 704 11.40 -34.73 6.82
CA ASN A 704 11.95 -33.79 5.82
C ASN A 704 11.92 -32.32 6.29
N LEU A 705 11.42 -32.04 7.50
CA LEU A 705 11.41 -30.70 8.09
C LEU A 705 12.56 -30.55 9.09
N ILE A 706 13.47 -29.62 8.79
CA ILE A 706 14.64 -29.35 9.63
C ILE A 706 14.39 -28.02 10.36
N CYS A 707 14.23 -28.09 11.68
CA CYS A 707 14.11 -26.90 12.53
C CYS A 707 15.48 -26.52 13.10
N ALA A 708 15.81 -25.23 13.09
CA ALA A 708 17.03 -24.71 13.69
C ALA A 708 16.77 -23.38 14.41
N GLU A 709 17.67 -22.99 15.31
CA GLU A 709 17.59 -21.66 15.91
C GLU A 709 17.63 -20.56 14.84
N PRO A 710 16.90 -19.44 15.01
CA PRO A 710 16.84 -18.35 14.03
C PRO A 710 18.11 -17.49 14.07
N THR A 711 19.27 -18.11 13.87
CA THR A 711 20.58 -17.47 13.71
C THR A 711 21.21 -17.93 12.40
N VAL A 712 22.07 -17.08 11.81
CA VAL A 712 22.72 -17.41 10.53
C VAL A 712 23.49 -18.72 10.62
N ASP A 713 24.31 -18.92 11.67
CA ASP A 713 25.13 -20.12 11.82
C ASP A 713 24.30 -21.41 11.94
N ALA A 714 23.23 -21.39 12.76
CA ALA A 714 22.37 -22.55 12.92
C ALA A 714 21.57 -22.87 11.65
N LEU A 715 21.07 -21.84 10.96
CA LEU A 715 20.37 -22.01 9.68
C LEU A 715 21.31 -22.49 8.57
N LEU A 716 22.56 -22.06 8.56
CA LEU A 716 23.58 -22.56 7.63
C LEU A 716 23.87 -24.04 7.85
N GLU A 717 23.96 -24.50 9.10
CA GLU A 717 24.14 -25.92 9.40
C GLU A 717 22.91 -26.75 9.02
N ALA A 718 21.71 -26.22 9.27
CA ALA A 718 20.47 -26.83 8.83
C ALA A 718 20.39 -26.93 7.30
N LEU A 719 20.85 -25.91 6.56
CA LEU A 719 20.95 -25.96 5.11
C LEU A 719 21.95 -27.02 4.63
N ARG A 720 23.10 -27.19 5.28
CA ARG A 720 24.03 -28.31 4.96
C ARG A 720 23.36 -29.67 5.14
N SER A 721 22.68 -29.85 6.28
CA SER A 721 21.91 -31.06 6.55
C SER A 721 20.82 -31.28 5.50
N GLY A 722 20.13 -30.22 5.10
CA GLY A 722 19.12 -30.27 4.05
C GLY A 722 19.68 -30.65 2.68
N VAL A 723 20.83 -30.08 2.28
CA VAL A 723 21.54 -30.45 1.05
C VAL A 723 21.97 -31.91 1.09
N SER A 724 22.50 -32.39 2.22
CA SER A 724 22.89 -33.79 2.40
C SER A 724 21.69 -34.74 2.27
N LEU A 725 20.55 -34.40 2.89
CA LEU A 725 19.33 -35.19 2.78
C LEU A 725 18.76 -35.20 1.36
N VAL A 726 18.83 -34.08 0.63
CA VAL A 726 18.43 -34.03 -0.79
C VAL A 726 19.34 -34.89 -1.67
N GLN A 727 20.62 -35.00 -1.35
CA GLN A 727 21.56 -35.89 -2.04
C GLN A 727 21.27 -37.37 -1.72
N ASN A 728 20.79 -37.66 -0.51
CA ASN A 728 20.34 -38.98 -0.09
C ASN A 728 18.85 -39.23 -0.47
N GLY A 729 18.62 -39.42 -1.77
CA GLY A 729 17.29 -39.65 -2.34
C GLY A 729 16.46 -40.76 -1.67
N PRO A 730 17.04 -41.92 -1.31
CA PRO A 730 16.32 -42.98 -0.60
C PRO A 730 15.76 -42.53 0.75
N ASP A 731 16.55 -41.87 1.60
CA ASP A 731 16.10 -41.42 2.92
C ASP A 731 15.06 -40.31 2.81
N ARG A 732 15.29 -39.33 1.91
CA ARG A 732 14.30 -38.28 1.60
C ARG A 732 12.94 -38.86 1.18
N SER A 733 12.96 -39.90 0.34
CA SER A 733 11.75 -40.57 -0.14
C SER A 733 11.07 -41.38 0.96
N ALA A 734 11.85 -42.09 1.78
CA ALA A 734 11.32 -42.84 2.92
C ALA A 734 10.68 -41.91 3.98
N ASN A 735 11.26 -40.73 4.20
CA ASN A 735 10.69 -39.69 5.05
C ASN A 735 9.36 -39.14 4.50
N TYR A 736 9.26 -38.97 3.19
CA TYR A 736 8.00 -38.60 2.53
C TYR A 736 6.94 -39.69 2.72
N GLU A 737 7.27 -40.97 2.52
CA GLU A 737 6.29 -42.06 2.67
C GLU A 737 5.79 -42.21 4.12
N ARG A 738 6.61 -41.90 5.12
CA ARG A 738 6.26 -42.02 6.55
C ARG A 738 5.67 -40.74 7.19
N GLN A 739 5.47 -39.67 6.43
CA GLN A 739 5.05 -38.39 6.99
C GLN A 739 3.69 -38.44 7.70
N GLY A 740 3.53 -37.64 8.76
CA GLY A 740 2.31 -37.52 9.56
C GLY A 740 1.32 -36.46 9.06
N LEU A 741 1.61 -35.78 7.95
CA LEU A 741 0.73 -34.75 7.36
C LEU A 741 -0.64 -35.32 7.00
N LYS A 742 -1.71 -34.61 7.37
CA LYS A 742 -3.09 -35.02 7.05
C LYS A 742 -3.34 -34.88 5.55
N ARG A 743 -4.10 -35.80 4.96
CA ARG A 743 -4.36 -35.86 3.50
C ARG A 743 -5.81 -35.55 3.10
N SER A 744 -6.69 -35.26 4.05
CA SER A 744 -8.07 -34.86 3.77
C SER A 744 -8.50 -33.74 4.72
N TRP A 745 -9.02 -32.65 4.15
CA TRP A 745 -9.57 -31.54 4.92
C TRP A 745 -10.82 -31.96 5.69
N GLU A 746 -11.68 -32.78 5.10
CA GLU A 746 -12.87 -33.33 5.76
C GLU A 746 -12.51 -34.14 6.99
N GLN A 747 -11.50 -35.01 6.89
CA GLN A 747 -11.03 -35.80 8.04
C GLN A 747 -10.36 -34.92 9.09
N SER A 748 -9.51 -33.98 8.66
CA SER A 748 -8.75 -33.13 9.59
C SER A 748 -9.65 -32.18 10.38
N LEU A 749 -10.74 -31.72 9.76
CA LEU A 749 -11.70 -30.82 10.39
C LEU A 749 -12.90 -31.55 11.02
N ALA A 750 -12.99 -32.89 10.95
CA ALA A 750 -14.17 -33.64 11.38
C ALA A 750 -14.56 -33.32 12.84
N SER A 751 -13.62 -33.40 13.78
CA SER A 751 -13.86 -33.10 15.20
C SER A 751 -14.20 -31.63 15.44
N THR A 752 -13.56 -30.73 14.71
CA THR A 752 -13.87 -29.30 14.75
C THR A 752 -15.29 -29.03 14.26
N LEU A 753 -15.70 -29.66 13.16
CA LEU A 753 -17.05 -29.55 12.63
C LEU A 753 -18.09 -30.14 13.59
N ASP A 754 -17.81 -31.29 14.21
CA ASP A 754 -18.67 -31.87 15.25
C ASP A 754 -18.90 -30.89 16.40
N TRP A 755 -17.82 -30.26 16.88
CA TRP A 755 -17.86 -29.25 17.94
C TRP A 755 -18.63 -27.98 17.53
N LEU A 756 -18.54 -27.58 16.26
CA LEU A 756 -19.26 -26.42 15.74
C LEU A 756 -20.76 -26.66 15.52
N GLU A 757 -21.25 -27.91 15.50
CA GLU A 757 -22.70 -28.20 15.44
C GLU A 757 -23.43 -27.87 16.76
N GLU A 758 -22.68 -27.65 17.85
CA GLU A 758 -23.24 -27.14 19.11
C GLU A 758 -23.60 -25.63 19.04
N VAL A 759 -23.33 -24.96 17.90
CA VAL A 759 -23.55 -23.53 17.64
C VAL A 759 -24.87 -23.25 16.97
#